data_AF-A0A7V8R5B5-F1
#
_entry.id   AF-A0A7V8R5B5-F1
#
_cell.length_a   1.000
_cell.length_b   1.000
_cell.length_c   1.000
_cell.angle_alpha   90.00
_cell.angle_beta   90.00
_cell.angle_gamma   90.00
#
_symmetry.space_group_name_H-M   'P 1'
#
loop_
_entity.id
_entity.type
_entity.pdbx_description
1 polymer ?
#
loop_
_entity_poly.entity_id
_entity_poly.type
_entity_poly.pdbx_seq_one_letter_code
_entity_poly.pdbx_strand_id
1 'polypeptide(L)'
;MVQEIGRYVVGFILSAANILVKDSAAPGIVALGLVILLALCALIFVCKVASQKKAVTWLKAQIQSSPSGAEFSRNIDRLSAAIDEGGRNKYRRHLATVWNKYRETLVPHEENGKIILRNAVRPSMFLNPDDLGFSVGFWRIVPGLFVSSGLFLTFLGLIAALQTLGGRATIDSAAMQELLSVASAKFIMSLTGLFCSIFFTIVLRTAYGRLEEAIHELCGAIEKHLTYISLEALATEQLNATREQREHFRLIGMELVAEIGRPLREELPAAIQSSIADAMAPIVEKVGKMGAEGVGDMVSGLSNKLTDSIGLALSEVSNKISDASDRLGALADRLDQSSGRIGSEMEGVTERVARAVEDLRTALMNTAEVTGGTFNEGAEKLLSVMNQTLEGIRDNTGEGARAMSAAAEDMRQAAASFKQEIEAATRVGTETAQERMKLASQQVSDSIGNAGKDVAEVFSRTSAEIAKVAEDVSQKAGAGLLAPLAEIGTRLESLVKQLDQGTSDMRRMSDGVKTGAEASERAAASFKGAAAELVTAASPVKSIVDRMDNSIRQLTDSTQHVASTISRSAEATAESAASALAAAGEILGSEAKAIESALGSVTTMLEKLRGQGDRLDDMDVKLGQAFNLYTENVEKAVQGMFGHVRDLQDRLNPALDTMRDIVEQAEQFAPQSRRA
;
A
#
# COMPACT_ATOMS: atom_id res chain seq x y z
N MET A 1 -35.66 8.59 56.35
CA MET A 1 -35.01 8.95 55.06
C MET A 1 -35.32 8.01 53.89
N VAL A 2 -34.74 6.81 53.75
CA VAL A 2 -34.99 5.95 52.56
C VAL A 2 -36.47 5.55 52.41
N GLN A 3 -37.16 5.24 53.52
CA GLN A 3 -38.59 4.92 53.49
C GLN A 3 -39.49 6.13 53.17
N GLU A 4 -39.10 7.34 53.57
CA GLU A 4 -39.85 8.56 53.24
C GLU A 4 -39.66 8.95 51.78
N ILE A 5 -38.43 8.82 51.27
CA ILE A 5 -38.13 8.96 49.84
C ILE A 5 -38.94 7.95 49.04
N GLY A 6 -38.99 6.68 49.48
CA GLY A 6 -39.82 5.64 48.85
C GLY A 6 -41.31 6.00 48.80
N ARG A 7 -41.89 6.49 49.91
CA ARG A 7 -43.30 6.92 49.95
C ARG A 7 -43.57 8.11 49.03
N TYR A 8 -42.64 9.07 48.96
CA TYR A 8 -42.75 10.22 48.06
C TYR A 8 -42.72 9.78 46.59
N VAL A 9 -41.79 8.89 46.23
CA VAL A 9 -41.69 8.34 44.86
C VAL A 9 -42.95 7.58 44.46
N VAL A 10 -43.48 6.72 45.34
CA VAL A 10 -44.76 6.02 45.10
C VAL A 10 -45.91 7.02 44.94
N GLY A 11 -46.02 8.01 45.83
CA GLY A 11 -47.06 9.06 45.74
C GLY A 11 -46.98 9.85 44.43
N PHE A 12 -45.78 10.17 43.97
CA PHE A 12 -45.56 10.88 42.70
C PHE A 12 -45.99 10.03 41.49
N ILE A 13 -45.58 8.76 41.43
CA ILE A 13 -45.95 7.84 40.34
C ILE A 13 -47.47 7.65 40.29
N LEU A 14 -48.11 7.46 41.45
CA LEU A 14 -49.56 7.28 41.53
C LEU A 14 -50.34 8.55 41.18
N SER A 15 -49.81 9.73 41.54
CA SER A 15 -50.39 11.01 41.12
C SER A 15 -50.33 11.18 39.60
N ALA A 16 -49.20 10.86 38.97
CA ALA A 16 -49.06 10.88 37.52
C ALA A 16 -49.97 9.85 36.83
N ALA A 17 -50.11 8.66 37.43
CA ALA A 17 -50.97 7.59 36.94
C ALA A 17 -52.47 7.94 37.02
N ASN A 18 -52.90 8.62 38.09
CA ASN A 18 -54.29 9.02 38.28
C ASN A 18 -54.77 10.09 37.27
N ILE A 19 -53.85 10.90 36.74
CA ILE A 19 -54.16 11.84 35.63
C ILE A 19 -54.60 11.06 34.39
N LEU A 20 -54.02 9.87 34.16
CA LEU A 20 -54.41 9.00 33.04
C LEU A 20 -55.75 8.31 33.26
N VAL A 21 -56.24 8.12 34.50
CA VAL A 21 -57.47 7.35 34.80
C VAL A 21 -58.71 8.23 34.98
N LYS A 22 -58.55 9.48 35.41
CA LYS A 22 -59.68 10.38 35.76
C LYS A 22 -60.61 10.74 34.60
N ASP A 23 -60.18 10.61 33.36
CA ASP A 23 -60.95 10.99 32.17
C ASP A 23 -61.07 9.80 31.20
N SER A 24 -62.29 9.48 30.77
CA SER A 24 -62.55 8.43 29.79
C SER A 24 -61.92 8.74 28.43
N ALA A 25 -61.64 10.01 28.14
CA ALA A 25 -60.94 10.45 26.93
C ALA A 25 -59.41 10.33 27.00
N ALA A 26 -58.82 10.08 28.17
CA ALA A 26 -57.36 10.13 28.37
C ALA A 26 -56.55 9.22 27.43
N PRO A 27 -56.93 7.95 27.14
CA PRO A 27 -56.21 7.12 26.17
C PRO A 27 -56.21 7.72 24.76
N GLY A 28 -57.33 8.33 24.35
CA GLY A 28 -57.47 8.98 23.05
C GLY A 28 -56.62 10.24 22.91
N ILE A 29 -56.54 11.06 23.97
CA ILE A 29 -55.70 12.26 24.02
C ILE A 29 -54.21 11.88 23.92
N VAL A 30 -53.78 10.85 24.65
CA VAL A 30 -52.41 10.33 24.58
C VAL A 30 -52.09 9.79 23.19
N ALA A 31 -52.99 9.00 22.60
CA ALA A 31 -52.82 8.50 21.24
C ALA A 31 -52.69 9.63 20.22
N LEU A 32 -53.54 10.66 20.32
CA LEU A 32 -53.48 11.85 19.47
C LEU A 32 -52.16 12.62 19.67
N GLY A 33 -51.70 12.77 20.91
CA GLY A 33 -50.41 13.37 21.22
C GLY A 33 -49.23 12.61 20.61
N LEU A 34 -49.23 11.28 20.67
CA LEU A 34 -48.21 10.43 20.03
C LEU A 34 -48.22 10.57 18.51
N VAL A 35 -49.40 10.67 17.89
CA VAL A 35 -49.53 10.87 16.43
C VAL A 35 -49.07 12.27 16.00
N ILE A 36 -49.37 13.31 16.77
CA ILE A 36 -48.84 14.66 16.51
C ILE A 36 -47.32 14.66 16.63
N LEU A 37 -46.78 14.05 17.68
CA LEU A 37 -45.33 13.92 17.88
C LEU A 37 -44.68 13.14 16.73
N LEU A 38 -45.32 12.06 16.27
CA LEU A 38 -44.89 11.29 15.09
C LEU A 38 -44.82 12.19 13.85
N ALA A 39 -45.87 12.94 13.56
CA ALA A 39 -45.92 13.83 12.39
C ALA A 39 -44.81 14.89 12.45
N LEU A 40 -44.59 15.47 13.62
CA LEU A 40 -43.55 16.49 13.85
C LEU A 40 -42.14 15.88 13.69
N CYS A 41 -41.88 14.74 14.33
CA CYS A 41 -40.62 13.99 14.19
C CYS A 41 -40.35 13.58 12.74
N ALA A 42 -41.36 13.02 12.05
CA ALA A 42 -41.25 12.62 10.65
C ALA A 42 -40.97 13.83 9.75
N LEU A 43 -41.66 14.95 9.95
CA LEU A 43 -41.45 16.17 9.19
C LEU A 43 -40.03 16.72 9.38
N ILE A 44 -39.55 16.86 10.62
CA ILE A 44 -38.19 17.34 10.89
C ILE A 44 -37.16 16.42 10.24
N PHE A 45 -37.31 15.10 10.39
CA PHE A 45 -36.39 14.12 9.81
C PHE A 45 -36.37 14.20 8.28
N VAL A 46 -37.54 14.19 7.64
CA VAL A 46 -37.64 14.27 6.18
C VAL A 46 -37.09 15.60 5.65
N CYS A 47 -37.36 16.74 6.31
CA CYS A 47 -36.80 18.04 5.92
C CYS A 47 -35.27 18.07 6.04
N LYS A 48 -34.72 17.48 7.11
CA LYS A 48 -33.26 17.34 7.31
C LYS A 48 -32.63 16.51 6.18
N VAL A 49 -33.15 15.31 5.94
CA VAL A 49 -32.64 14.39 4.91
C VAL A 49 -32.82 14.98 3.50
N ALA A 50 -33.94 15.64 3.22
CA ALA A 50 -34.17 16.31 1.94
C ALA A 50 -33.16 17.45 1.70
N SER A 51 -32.78 18.17 2.75
CA SER A 51 -31.75 19.22 2.67
C SER A 51 -30.35 18.65 2.41
N GLN A 52 -30.00 17.53 3.06
CA GLN A 52 -28.77 16.79 2.79
C GLN A 52 -28.74 16.26 1.36
N LYS A 53 -29.82 15.60 0.91
CA LYS A 53 -29.95 15.09 -0.46
C LYS A 53 -29.80 16.21 -1.49
N LYS A 54 -30.46 17.35 -1.29
CA LYS A 54 -30.31 18.52 -2.17
C LYS A 54 -28.88 19.04 -2.23
N ALA A 55 -28.10 18.92 -1.15
CA ALA A 55 -26.69 19.29 -1.13
C ALA A 55 -25.84 18.29 -1.94
N VAL A 56 -26.07 16.99 -1.77
CA VAL A 56 -25.41 15.93 -2.54
C VAL A 56 -25.72 16.04 -4.04
N THR A 57 -27.00 16.20 -4.40
CA THR A 57 -27.41 16.38 -5.81
C THR A 57 -26.84 17.66 -6.42
N TRP A 58 -26.69 18.73 -5.63
CA TRP A 58 -26.02 19.95 -6.08
C TRP A 58 -24.54 19.69 -6.40
N LEU A 59 -23.81 19.00 -5.53
CA LEU A 59 -22.41 18.67 -5.79
C LEU A 59 -22.29 17.76 -7.03
N LYS A 60 -23.14 16.75 -7.15
CA LYS A 60 -23.21 15.88 -8.34
C LYS A 60 -23.39 16.69 -9.62
N ALA A 61 -24.28 17.68 -9.62
CA ALA A 61 -24.49 18.56 -10.77
C ALA A 61 -23.25 19.42 -11.11
N GLN A 62 -22.47 19.84 -10.11
CA GLN A 62 -21.19 20.51 -10.35
C GLN A 62 -20.19 19.57 -11.02
N ILE A 63 -20.05 18.33 -10.52
CA ILE A 63 -19.16 17.32 -11.09
C ILE A 63 -19.55 16.99 -12.55
N GLN A 64 -20.84 16.81 -12.82
CA GLN A 64 -21.36 16.46 -14.16
C GLN A 64 -21.32 17.61 -15.18
N SER A 65 -21.00 18.84 -14.76
CA SER A 65 -20.89 19.98 -15.67
C SER A 65 -19.70 19.86 -16.65
N SER A 66 -18.73 19.00 -16.35
CA SER A 66 -17.59 18.71 -17.22
C SER A 66 -17.88 17.47 -18.09
N PRO A 67 -17.88 17.57 -19.42
CA PRO A 67 -18.27 16.46 -20.30
C PRO A 67 -17.21 15.36 -20.45
N SER A 68 -15.94 15.61 -20.12
CA SER A 68 -14.85 14.62 -20.24
C SER A 68 -13.91 14.64 -19.04
N GLY A 69 -13.26 13.50 -18.74
CA GLY A 69 -12.26 13.39 -17.67
C GLY A 69 -11.03 14.29 -17.86
N ALA A 70 -10.64 14.55 -19.10
CA ALA A 70 -9.54 15.46 -19.41
C ALA A 70 -9.90 16.94 -19.15
N GLU A 71 -11.12 17.36 -19.49
CA GLU A 71 -11.60 18.71 -19.16
C GLU A 71 -11.86 18.86 -17.66
N PHE A 72 -12.36 17.81 -17.02
CA PHE A 72 -12.52 17.75 -15.57
C PHE A 72 -11.19 17.94 -14.86
N SER A 73 -10.14 17.24 -15.32
CA SER A 73 -8.79 17.37 -14.77
C SER A 73 -8.21 18.78 -14.96
N ARG A 74 -8.40 19.36 -16.15
CA ARG A 74 -7.89 20.72 -16.47
C ARG A 74 -8.59 21.82 -15.68
N ASN A 75 -9.89 21.66 -15.41
CA ASN A 75 -10.71 22.66 -14.73
C ASN A 75 -10.96 22.34 -13.25
N ILE A 76 -10.24 21.39 -12.66
CA ILE A 76 -10.46 20.91 -11.29
C ILE A 76 -10.40 22.06 -10.25
N ASP A 77 -9.52 23.05 -10.48
CA ASP A 77 -9.35 24.20 -9.59
C ASP A 77 -10.54 25.14 -9.67
N ARG A 78 -11.04 25.41 -10.89
CA ARG A 78 -12.24 26.22 -11.11
C ARG A 78 -13.49 25.53 -10.55
N LEU A 79 -13.58 24.22 -10.72
CA LEU A 79 -14.66 23.41 -10.17
C LEU A 79 -14.64 23.45 -8.64
N SER A 80 -13.47 23.30 -8.02
CA SER A 80 -13.33 23.34 -6.56
C SER A 80 -13.66 24.72 -6.00
N ALA A 81 -13.22 25.80 -6.66
CA ALA A 81 -13.62 27.15 -6.31
C ALA A 81 -15.15 27.36 -6.39
N ALA A 82 -15.80 26.86 -7.45
CA ALA A 82 -17.26 26.92 -7.58
C ALA A 82 -17.99 26.09 -6.50
N ILE A 83 -17.40 24.98 -6.07
CA ILE A 83 -17.91 24.15 -4.97
C ILE A 83 -17.79 24.91 -3.63
N ASP A 84 -16.66 25.56 -3.38
CA ASP A 84 -16.43 26.35 -2.16
C ASP A 84 -17.37 27.57 -2.09
N GLU A 85 -17.50 28.33 -3.18
CA GLU A 85 -18.42 29.47 -3.29
C GLU A 85 -19.90 29.06 -3.18
N GLY A 86 -20.23 27.84 -3.64
CA GLY A 86 -21.56 27.26 -3.56
C GLY A 86 -21.99 26.81 -2.15
N GLY A 87 -21.09 26.91 -1.16
CA GLY A 87 -21.25 26.57 0.27
C GLY A 87 -22.23 27.43 1.07
N ARG A 88 -23.42 27.74 0.52
CA ARG A 88 -24.40 28.63 1.18
C ARG A 88 -25.01 28.06 2.47
N ASN A 89 -25.17 26.73 2.55
CA ASN A 89 -25.73 26.02 3.71
C ASN A 89 -24.65 25.11 4.34
N LYS A 90 -24.76 24.85 5.65
CA LYS A 90 -23.93 23.91 6.43
C LYS A 90 -23.65 22.60 5.68
N TYR A 91 -24.66 21.97 5.09
CA TYR A 91 -24.47 20.70 4.36
C TYR A 91 -23.58 20.84 3.12
N ARG A 92 -23.71 21.94 2.38
CA ARG A 92 -22.86 22.21 1.21
C ARG A 92 -21.44 22.59 1.60
N ARG A 93 -21.25 23.36 2.68
CA ARG A 93 -19.91 23.67 3.21
C ARG A 93 -19.16 22.42 3.65
N HIS A 94 -19.87 21.51 4.33
CA HIS A 94 -19.28 20.24 4.75
C HIS A 94 -18.87 19.38 3.55
N LEU A 95 -19.76 19.26 2.55
CA LEU A 95 -19.46 18.58 1.30
C LEU A 95 -18.28 19.23 0.54
N ALA A 96 -18.18 20.55 0.50
CA ALA A 96 -17.06 21.26 -0.10
C ALA A 96 -15.74 20.98 0.64
N THR A 97 -15.77 20.97 1.98
CA THR A 97 -14.60 20.61 2.80
C THR A 97 -14.13 19.18 2.53
N VAL A 98 -15.07 18.23 2.47
CA VAL A 98 -14.77 16.82 2.17
C VAL A 98 -14.29 16.64 0.74
N TRP A 99 -14.87 17.37 -0.22
CA TRP A 99 -14.40 17.42 -1.60
C TRP A 99 -12.94 17.87 -1.69
N ASN A 100 -12.55 18.92 -0.97
CA ASN A 100 -11.18 19.41 -0.97
C ASN A 100 -10.20 18.38 -0.39
N LYS A 101 -10.56 17.71 0.71
CA LYS A 101 -9.75 16.60 1.26
C LYS A 101 -9.61 15.44 0.28
N TYR A 102 -10.70 15.07 -0.40
CA TYR A 102 -10.66 14.04 -1.43
C TYR A 102 -9.78 14.47 -2.62
N ARG A 103 -9.88 15.73 -3.06
CA ARG A 103 -9.07 16.29 -4.15
C ARG A 103 -7.56 16.20 -3.88
N GLU A 104 -7.13 16.33 -2.62
CA GLU A 104 -5.72 16.17 -2.24
C GLU A 104 -5.17 14.75 -2.54
N THR A 105 -6.05 13.76 -2.70
CA THR A 105 -5.66 12.38 -3.04
C THR A 105 -5.55 12.12 -4.55
N LEU A 106 -5.88 13.09 -5.39
CA LEU A 106 -5.82 12.93 -6.84
C LEU A 106 -4.36 12.97 -7.31
N VAL A 107 -4.00 12.02 -8.16
CA VAL A 107 -2.64 11.90 -8.70
C VAL A 107 -2.61 12.31 -10.16
N PRO A 108 -1.65 13.16 -10.58
CA PRO A 108 -1.43 13.44 -11.99
C PRO A 108 -0.82 12.21 -12.65
N HIS A 109 -1.39 11.81 -13.79
CA HIS A 109 -0.91 10.70 -14.60
C HIS A 109 -0.83 11.14 -16.06
N GLU A 110 0.31 10.88 -16.69
CA GLU A 110 0.52 11.24 -18.09
C GLU A 110 0.05 10.10 -19.00
N GLU A 111 -0.90 10.39 -19.88
CA GLU A 111 -1.40 9.43 -20.87
C GLU A 111 -1.43 10.11 -22.24
N ASN A 112 -0.71 9.53 -23.22
CA ASN A 112 -0.57 10.07 -24.58
C ASN A 112 -0.12 11.55 -24.62
N GLY A 113 0.84 11.94 -23.77
CA GLY A 113 1.38 13.30 -23.70
C GLY A 113 0.44 14.33 -23.07
N LYS A 114 -0.61 13.88 -22.37
CA LYS A 114 -1.54 14.73 -21.63
C LYS A 114 -1.59 14.30 -20.16
N ILE A 115 -1.45 15.26 -19.26
CA ILE A 115 -1.63 15.03 -17.83
C ILE A 115 -3.13 14.99 -17.53
N ILE A 116 -3.61 13.83 -17.09
CA ILE A 116 -4.95 13.62 -16.56
C ILE A 116 -4.88 13.29 -15.06
N LEU A 117 -5.85 13.73 -14.29
CA LEU A 117 -5.94 13.36 -12.88
C LEU A 117 -6.63 12.00 -12.76
N ARG A 118 -6.08 11.14 -11.91
CA ARG A 118 -6.63 9.82 -11.59
C ARG A 118 -6.89 9.68 -10.09
N ASN A 119 -7.81 8.79 -9.76
CA ASN A 119 -8.15 8.45 -8.39
C ASN A 119 -7.14 7.47 -7.82
N ALA A 120 -6.40 7.88 -6.78
CA ALA A 120 -5.60 6.95 -5.97
C ALA A 120 -6.42 6.28 -4.87
N VAL A 121 -7.50 6.94 -4.40
CA VAL A 121 -8.44 6.42 -3.41
C VAL A 121 -9.85 6.53 -3.96
N ARG A 122 -10.71 5.56 -3.64
CA ARG A 122 -12.12 5.60 -4.03
C ARG A 122 -12.86 6.75 -3.33
N PRO A 123 -13.73 7.51 -4.03
CA PRO A 123 -14.47 8.62 -3.44
C PRO A 123 -15.36 8.20 -2.28
N SER A 124 -15.87 6.95 -2.27
CA SER A 124 -16.68 6.41 -1.17
C SER A 124 -15.96 6.39 0.18
N MET A 125 -14.62 6.42 0.20
CA MET A 125 -13.85 6.51 1.45
C MET A 125 -14.00 7.88 2.14
N PHE A 126 -14.31 8.94 1.38
CA PHE A 126 -14.48 10.29 1.92
C PHE A 126 -15.95 10.73 1.88
N LEU A 127 -16.66 10.38 0.80
CA LEU A 127 -18.05 10.70 0.54
C LEU A 127 -18.94 9.54 1.00
N ASN A 128 -18.88 9.20 2.30
CA ASN A 128 -19.79 8.27 2.94
C ASN A 128 -20.70 9.00 3.95
N PRO A 129 -21.87 8.42 4.30
CA PRO A 129 -22.81 9.06 5.21
C PRO A 129 -22.23 9.38 6.60
N ASP A 130 -21.28 8.60 7.09
CA ASP A 130 -20.71 8.76 8.42
C ASP A 130 -19.74 9.96 8.48
N ASP A 131 -18.78 10.03 7.56
CA ASP A 131 -17.81 11.13 7.46
C ASP A 131 -18.46 12.46 7.05
N LEU A 132 -19.56 12.38 6.28
CA LEU A 132 -20.39 13.54 5.97
C LEU A 132 -21.21 14.04 7.17
N GLY A 133 -21.26 13.29 8.28
CA GLY A 133 -22.15 13.57 9.41
C GLY A 133 -23.63 13.48 9.02
N PHE A 134 -23.93 12.71 7.98
CA PHE A 134 -25.26 12.51 7.42
C PHE A 134 -25.94 11.24 7.94
N SER A 135 -25.25 10.48 8.79
CA SER A 135 -25.80 9.29 9.44
C SER A 135 -27.08 9.58 10.25
N VAL A 136 -27.83 8.50 10.48
CA VAL A 136 -29.15 8.56 11.15
C VAL A 136 -29.02 9.10 12.59
N GLY A 137 -27.90 8.80 13.27
CA GLY A 137 -27.60 9.30 14.63
C GLY A 137 -28.73 9.04 15.63
N PHE A 138 -29.15 10.09 16.37
CA PHE A 138 -30.24 10.05 17.35
C PHE A 138 -31.57 9.54 16.79
N TRP A 139 -31.84 9.73 15.50
CA TRP A 139 -33.12 9.31 14.91
C TRP A 139 -33.30 7.79 14.90
N ARG A 140 -32.22 7.02 15.07
CA ARG A 140 -32.25 5.54 15.12
C ARG A 140 -33.00 5.02 16.35
N ILE A 141 -32.99 5.75 17.47
CA ILE A 141 -33.63 5.31 18.72
C ILE A 141 -35.10 5.73 18.82
N VAL A 142 -35.55 6.69 18.00
CA VAL A 142 -36.90 7.27 18.05
C VAL A 142 -38.03 6.22 17.88
N PRO A 143 -37.96 5.23 16.97
CA PRO A 143 -38.94 4.15 16.93
C PRO A 143 -39.07 3.42 18.27
N GLY A 144 -37.94 3.06 18.88
CA GLY A 144 -37.91 2.38 20.18
C GLY A 144 -38.51 3.22 21.31
N LEU A 145 -38.31 4.54 21.27
CA LEU A 145 -38.91 5.48 22.22
C LEU A 145 -40.43 5.53 22.10
N PHE A 146 -41.01 5.45 20.90
CA PHE A 146 -42.47 5.38 20.73
C PHE A 146 -43.07 4.12 21.34
N VAL A 147 -42.45 2.96 21.12
CA VAL A 147 -42.90 1.69 21.73
C VAL A 147 -42.78 1.75 23.25
N SER A 148 -41.61 2.18 23.75
CA SER A 148 -41.34 2.25 25.19
C SER A 148 -42.27 3.23 25.89
N SER A 149 -42.56 4.38 25.26
CA SER A 149 -43.50 5.37 25.79
C SER A 149 -44.93 4.83 25.82
N GLY A 150 -45.38 4.16 24.75
CA GLY A 150 -46.71 3.53 24.70
C GLY A 150 -46.89 2.47 25.78
N LEU A 151 -45.91 1.58 25.93
CA LEU A 151 -45.90 0.52 26.94
C LEU A 151 -45.83 1.09 28.37
N PHE A 152 -44.98 2.10 28.61
CA PHE A 152 -44.88 2.77 29.90
C PHE A 152 -46.20 3.41 30.32
N LEU A 153 -46.87 4.13 29.41
CA LEU A 153 -48.16 4.77 29.69
C LEU A 153 -49.28 3.75 29.90
N THR A 154 -49.27 2.63 29.17
CA THR A 154 -50.21 1.53 29.39
C THR A 154 -50.03 0.91 30.77
N PHE A 155 -48.79 0.62 31.20
CA PHE A 155 -48.54 0.09 32.53
C PHE A 155 -48.91 1.07 33.64
N LEU A 156 -48.59 2.35 33.47
CA LEU A 156 -48.97 3.39 34.42
C LEU A 156 -50.50 3.48 34.56
N GLY A 157 -51.22 3.40 33.44
CA GLY A 157 -52.69 3.36 33.41
C GLY A 157 -53.29 2.12 34.08
N LEU A 158 -52.68 0.94 33.93
CA LEU A 158 -53.12 -0.29 34.59
C LEU A 158 -52.89 -0.25 36.10
N ILE A 159 -51.75 0.29 36.56
CA ILE A 159 -51.44 0.44 37.99
C ILE A 159 -52.49 1.34 38.67
N ALA A 160 -52.83 2.48 38.07
CA ALA A 160 -53.86 3.36 38.62
C ALA A 160 -55.26 2.69 38.63
N ALA A 161 -55.62 1.96 37.58
CA ALA A 161 -56.88 1.21 37.52
C ALA A 161 -56.98 0.14 38.62
N LEU A 162 -55.89 -0.58 38.89
CA LEU A 162 -55.81 -1.56 39.97
C LEU A 162 -55.91 -0.90 41.36
N GLN A 163 -55.30 0.27 41.54
CA GLN A 163 -55.41 1.02 42.81
C GLN A 163 -56.85 1.48 43.08
N THR A 164 -57.56 1.94 42.05
CA THR A 164 -58.97 2.33 42.19
C THR A 164 -59.87 1.15 42.57
N LEU A 165 -59.56 -0.06 42.08
CA LEU A 165 -60.29 -1.28 42.49
C LEU A 165 -59.88 -1.77 43.88
N GLY A 166 -58.59 -1.71 44.23
CA GLY A 166 -58.08 -2.14 45.53
C GLY A 166 -58.59 -1.32 46.72
N GLY A 167 -59.20 -0.15 46.45
CA GLY A 167 -59.90 0.66 47.45
C GLY A 167 -61.37 0.28 47.69
N ARG A 168 -61.96 -0.65 46.93
CA ARG A 168 -63.34 -1.14 47.13
C ARG A 168 -63.37 -2.30 48.14
N ALA A 169 -64.39 -2.33 49.00
CA ALA A 169 -64.55 -3.34 50.05
C ALA A 169 -64.98 -4.72 49.53
N THR A 170 -65.65 -4.78 48.36
CA THR A 170 -66.06 -6.02 47.69
C THR A 170 -65.86 -5.90 46.19
N ILE A 171 -65.30 -6.94 45.57
CA ILE A 171 -65.16 -7.02 44.10
C ILE A 171 -66.41 -7.71 43.55
N ASP A 172 -67.26 -6.96 42.86
CA ASP A 172 -68.45 -7.46 42.17
C ASP A 172 -68.22 -7.56 40.65
N SER A 173 -69.19 -8.16 39.94
CA SER A 173 -69.12 -8.31 38.48
C SER A 173 -69.00 -6.96 37.75
N ALA A 174 -69.58 -5.90 38.33
CA ALA A 174 -69.48 -4.53 37.80
C ALA A 174 -68.05 -3.99 37.90
N ALA A 175 -67.37 -4.18 39.03
CA ALA A 175 -65.97 -3.79 39.21
C ALA A 175 -65.03 -4.55 38.25
N MET A 176 -65.31 -5.83 37.97
CA MET A 176 -64.52 -6.60 37.01
C MET A 176 -64.74 -6.13 35.56
N GLN A 177 -65.98 -5.79 35.19
CA GLN A 177 -66.32 -5.25 33.88
C GLN A 177 -65.72 -3.84 33.68
N GLU A 178 -65.72 -3.01 34.73
CA GLU A 178 -65.06 -1.70 34.76
C GLU A 178 -63.53 -1.85 34.59
N LEU A 179 -62.90 -2.80 35.29
CA LEU A 179 -61.46 -3.07 35.14
C LEU A 179 -61.12 -3.52 33.72
N LEU A 180 -61.89 -4.46 33.14
CA LEU A 180 -61.68 -4.92 31.76
C LEU A 180 -61.87 -3.79 30.74
N SER A 181 -62.86 -2.91 30.93
CA SER A 181 -63.09 -1.75 30.08
C SER A 181 -61.95 -0.72 30.19
N VAL A 182 -61.49 -0.41 31.40
CA VAL A 182 -60.35 0.49 31.60
C VAL A 182 -59.07 -0.12 31.05
N ALA A 183 -58.78 -1.40 31.33
CA ALA A 183 -57.60 -2.10 30.84
C ALA A 183 -57.56 -2.18 29.31
N SER A 184 -58.67 -2.56 28.67
CA SER A 184 -58.79 -2.58 27.19
C SER A 184 -58.54 -1.21 26.57
N ALA A 185 -59.10 -0.14 27.15
CA ALA A 185 -58.84 1.22 26.69
C ALA A 185 -57.37 1.65 26.87
N LYS A 186 -56.65 1.15 27.91
CA LYS A 186 -55.22 1.43 28.11
C LYS A 186 -54.30 0.71 27.12
N PHE A 187 -54.71 -0.41 26.53
CA PHE A 187 -53.96 -1.06 25.45
C PHE A 187 -53.87 -0.21 24.18
N ILE A 188 -54.83 0.69 23.93
CA ILE A 188 -54.82 1.60 22.79
C ILE A 188 -53.56 2.47 22.79
N MET A 189 -53.08 2.91 23.97
CA MET A 189 -51.86 3.73 24.06
C MET A 189 -50.60 2.97 23.60
N SER A 190 -50.47 1.70 23.99
CA SER A 190 -49.38 0.83 23.52
C SER A 190 -49.50 0.52 22.03
N LEU A 191 -50.72 0.24 21.54
CA LEU A 191 -50.98 0.00 20.12
C LEU A 191 -50.62 1.23 19.27
N THR A 192 -50.96 2.44 19.72
CA THR A 192 -50.56 3.68 19.05
C THR A 192 -49.06 3.89 19.09
N GLY A 193 -48.38 3.58 20.20
CA GLY A 193 -46.92 3.62 20.28
C GLY A 193 -46.24 2.68 19.28
N LEU A 194 -46.74 1.44 19.15
CA LEU A 194 -46.28 0.48 18.14
C LEU A 194 -46.54 0.99 16.72
N PHE A 195 -47.74 1.49 16.43
CA PHE A 195 -48.07 2.08 15.14
C PHE A 195 -47.12 3.23 14.77
N CYS A 196 -46.87 4.16 15.70
CA CYS A 196 -45.94 5.27 15.50
C CYS A 196 -44.51 4.78 15.24
N SER A 197 -44.06 3.76 15.97
CA SER A 197 -42.75 3.14 15.77
C SER A 197 -42.60 2.51 14.38
N ILE A 198 -43.58 1.73 13.94
CA ILE A 198 -43.59 1.10 12.61
C ILE A 198 -43.59 2.17 11.52
N PHE A 199 -44.50 3.15 11.62
CA PHE A 199 -44.62 4.22 10.64
C PHE A 199 -43.32 5.04 10.56
N PHE A 200 -42.77 5.45 11.70
CA PHE A 200 -41.52 6.21 11.72
C PHE A 200 -40.34 5.38 11.17
N THR A 201 -40.28 4.08 11.45
CA THR A 201 -39.24 3.19 10.90
C THR A 201 -39.30 3.11 9.38
N ILE A 202 -40.50 3.03 8.79
CA ILE A 202 -40.68 3.04 7.33
C ILE A 202 -40.19 4.37 6.76
N VAL A 203 -40.64 5.50 7.32
CA VAL A 203 -40.20 6.84 6.89
C VAL A 203 -38.68 6.98 7.00
N LEU A 204 -38.10 6.52 8.11
CA LEU A 204 -36.67 6.56 8.36
C LEU A 204 -35.89 5.78 7.30
N ARG A 205 -36.26 4.52 7.06
CA ARG A 205 -35.59 3.67 6.06
C ARG A 205 -35.73 4.22 4.65
N THR A 206 -36.93 4.65 4.24
CA THR A 206 -37.15 5.16 2.88
C THR A 206 -36.44 6.49 2.63
N ALA A 207 -36.50 7.43 3.58
CA ALA A 207 -35.86 8.73 3.40
C ALA A 207 -34.32 8.59 3.44
N TYR A 208 -33.79 7.81 4.38
CA TYR A 208 -32.35 7.61 4.50
C TYR A 208 -31.77 6.81 3.32
N GLY A 209 -32.44 5.75 2.86
CA GLY A 209 -32.00 4.99 1.68
C GLY A 209 -31.90 5.87 0.42
N ARG A 210 -32.84 6.82 0.24
CA ARG A 210 -32.78 7.81 -0.86
C ARG A 210 -31.61 8.79 -0.76
N LEU A 211 -31.06 9.01 0.44
CA LEU A 211 -29.87 9.83 0.64
C LEU A 211 -28.60 9.01 0.34
N GLU A 212 -28.52 7.77 0.82
CA GLU A 212 -27.43 6.84 0.50
C GLU A 212 -27.31 6.62 -1.01
N GLU A 213 -28.43 6.38 -1.70
CA GLU A 213 -28.45 6.25 -3.15
C GLU A 213 -27.93 7.51 -3.86
N ALA A 214 -28.31 8.71 -3.38
CA ALA A 214 -27.81 9.96 -3.95
C ALA A 214 -26.29 10.16 -3.72
N ILE A 215 -25.76 9.71 -2.58
CA ILE A 215 -24.33 9.73 -2.28
C ILE A 215 -23.59 8.73 -3.18
N HIS A 216 -24.15 7.53 -3.35
CA HIS A 216 -23.59 6.52 -4.24
C HIS A 216 -23.56 7.00 -5.71
N GLU A 217 -24.63 7.63 -6.17
CA GLU A 217 -24.67 8.26 -7.51
C GLU A 217 -23.66 9.40 -7.67
N LEU A 218 -23.39 10.18 -6.62
CA LEU A 218 -22.34 11.19 -6.62
C LEU A 218 -20.96 10.54 -6.77
N CYS A 219 -20.66 9.51 -5.98
CA CYS A 219 -19.41 8.76 -6.08
C CYS A 219 -19.23 8.17 -7.48
N GLY A 220 -20.28 7.54 -8.04
CA GLY A 220 -20.25 7.01 -9.40
C GLY A 220 -20.08 8.09 -10.47
N ALA A 221 -20.59 9.31 -10.26
CA ALA A 221 -20.32 10.43 -11.16
C ALA A 221 -18.84 10.84 -11.12
N ILE A 222 -18.24 10.89 -9.93
CA ILE A 222 -16.81 11.20 -9.77
C ILE A 222 -15.93 10.12 -10.44
N GLU A 223 -16.21 8.84 -10.19
CA GLU A 223 -15.45 7.71 -10.78
C GLU A 223 -15.57 7.64 -12.31
N LYS A 224 -16.65 8.16 -12.91
CA LYS A 224 -16.77 8.28 -14.37
C LYS A 224 -15.82 9.32 -14.96
N HIS A 225 -15.49 10.38 -14.21
CA HIS A 225 -14.60 11.44 -14.67
C HIS A 225 -13.13 11.20 -14.30
N LEU A 226 -12.87 10.45 -13.23
CA LEU A 226 -11.55 10.15 -12.71
C LEU A 226 -11.36 8.63 -12.66
N THR A 227 -10.57 8.08 -13.58
CA THR A 227 -10.26 6.66 -13.58
C THR A 227 -9.44 6.29 -12.34
N TYR A 228 -9.80 5.17 -11.72
CA TYR A 228 -9.06 4.63 -10.57
C TYR A 228 -7.77 3.96 -11.04
N ILE A 229 -6.65 4.33 -10.43
CA ILE A 229 -5.37 3.66 -10.60
C ILE A 229 -5.00 2.99 -9.28
N SER A 230 -4.84 1.66 -9.33
CA SER A 230 -4.41 0.91 -8.15
C SER A 230 -2.89 0.96 -7.98
N LEU A 231 -2.41 0.73 -6.77
CA LEU A 231 -0.97 0.68 -6.50
C LEU A 231 -0.29 -0.46 -7.26
N GLU A 232 -0.98 -1.58 -7.48
CA GLU A 232 -0.51 -2.72 -8.26
C GLU A 232 -0.39 -2.40 -9.75
N ALA A 233 -1.36 -1.64 -10.29
CA ALA A 233 -1.29 -1.17 -11.68
C ALA A 233 -0.10 -0.22 -11.87
N LEU A 234 0.09 0.72 -10.93
CA LEU A 234 1.24 1.63 -10.94
C LEU A 234 2.58 0.87 -10.78
N ALA A 235 2.64 -0.12 -9.89
CA ALA A 235 3.83 -0.96 -9.72
C ALA A 235 4.14 -1.79 -10.97
N THR A 236 3.11 -2.26 -11.68
CA THR A 236 3.27 -2.96 -12.96
C THR A 236 3.82 -2.03 -14.04
N GLU A 237 3.32 -0.79 -14.12
CA GLU A 237 3.82 0.23 -15.03
C GLU A 237 5.29 0.59 -14.73
N GLN A 238 5.64 0.75 -13.45
CA GLN A 238 7.01 1.00 -13.00
C GLN A 238 7.95 -0.17 -13.33
N LEU A 239 7.48 -1.41 -13.17
CA LEU A 239 8.24 -2.61 -13.56
C LEU A 239 8.50 -2.64 -15.06
N ASN A 240 7.51 -2.30 -15.88
CA ASN A 240 7.66 -2.24 -17.34
C ASN A 240 8.64 -1.14 -17.75
N ALA A 241 8.50 0.08 -17.20
CA ALA A 241 9.45 1.16 -17.44
C ALA A 241 10.88 0.79 -17.04
N THR A 242 11.06 0.08 -15.93
CA THR A 242 12.38 -0.42 -15.49
C THR A 242 12.95 -1.47 -16.44
N ARG A 243 12.11 -2.36 -16.99
CA ARG A 243 12.50 -3.35 -18.00
C ARG A 243 12.92 -2.66 -19.31
N GLU A 244 12.17 -1.68 -19.77
CA GLU A 244 12.53 -0.87 -20.95
C GLU A 244 13.84 -0.11 -20.72
N GLN A 245 14.01 0.51 -19.55
CA GLN A 245 15.25 1.21 -19.21
C GLN A 245 16.46 0.27 -19.20
N ARG A 246 16.29 -0.97 -18.68
CA ARG A 246 17.33 -1.99 -18.73
C ARG A 246 17.71 -2.37 -20.16
N GLU A 247 16.72 -2.47 -21.05
CA GLU A 247 16.97 -2.77 -22.46
C GLU A 247 17.70 -1.61 -23.16
N HIS A 248 17.30 -0.36 -22.89
CA HIS A 248 18.03 0.81 -23.36
C HIS A 248 19.49 0.83 -22.89
N PHE A 249 19.76 0.51 -21.62
CA PHE A 249 21.14 0.40 -21.13
C PHE A 249 21.93 -0.73 -21.82
N ARG A 250 21.28 -1.85 -22.14
CA ARG A 250 21.91 -2.94 -22.90
C ARG A 250 22.30 -2.48 -24.30
N LEU A 251 21.41 -1.77 -24.99
CA LEU A 251 21.67 -1.21 -26.32
C LEU A 251 22.80 -0.18 -26.28
N ILE A 252 22.77 0.77 -25.34
CA ILE A 252 23.85 1.74 -25.14
C ILE A 252 25.17 1.02 -24.88
N GLY A 253 25.18 -0.03 -24.04
CA GLY A 253 26.37 -0.83 -23.79
C GLY A 253 26.93 -1.49 -25.05
N MET A 254 26.07 -2.01 -25.92
CA MET A 254 26.50 -2.60 -27.20
C MET A 254 26.99 -1.55 -28.20
N GLU A 255 26.30 -0.41 -28.34
CA GLU A 255 26.73 0.70 -29.20
C GLU A 255 28.06 1.29 -28.71
N LEU A 256 28.23 1.51 -27.41
CA LEU A 256 29.47 2.01 -26.84
C LEU A 256 30.65 1.07 -27.14
N VAL A 257 30.45 -0.25 -27.02
CA VAL A 257 31.48 -1.25 -27.35
C VAL A 257 31.80 -1.26 -28.84
N ALA A 258 30.80 -1.09 -29.72
CA ALA A 258 31.01 -1.04 -31.15
C ALA A 258 31.76 0.25 -31.57
N GLU A 259 31.35 1.41 -31.06
CA GLU A 259 31.84 2.72 -31.49
C GLU A 259 33.19 3.09 -30.85
N ILE A 260 33.45 2.66 -29.61
CA ILE A 260 34.74 2.87 -28.93
C ILE A 260 35.71 1.72 -29.21
N GLY A 261 35.21 0.49 -29.41
CA GLY A 261 36.05 -0.68 -29.59
C GLY A 261 36.89 -0.67 -30.87
N ARG A 262 36.32 -0.21 -31.99
CA ARG A 262 37.02 -0.25 -33.30
C ARG A 262 38.18 0.75 -33.40
N PRO A 263 38.03 2.04 -33.06
CA PRO A 263 39.13 3.01 -33.14
C PRO A 263 40.32 2.67 -32.24
N LEU A 264 40.04 2.12 -31.04
CA LEU A 264 41.08 1.71 -30.09
C LEU A 264 41.87 0.47 -30.54
N ARG A 265 41.22 -0.48 -31.25
CA ARG A 265 41.85 -1.74 -31.64
C ARG A 265 42.60 -1.66 -32.97
N GLU A 266 42.12 -0.85 -33.91
CA GLU A 266 42.60 -0.85 -35.29
C GLU A 266 43.24 0.48 -35.70
N GLU A 267 42.59 1.61 -35.42
CA GLU A 267 43.01 2.92 -35.96
C GLU A 267 44.18 3.53 -35.16
N LEU A 268 44.15 3.42 -33.82
CA LEU A 268 45.19 3.92 -32.93
C LEU A 268 46.57 3.25 -33.16
N PRO A 269 46.68 1.90 -33.22
CA PRO A 269 47.96 1.24 -33.48
C PRO A 269 48.53 1.56 -34.86
N ALA A 270 47.69 1.64 -35.90
CA ALA A 270 48.11 1.96 -37.26
C ALA A 270 48.65 3.40 -37.37
N ALA A 271 48.00 4.37 -36.71
CA ALA A 271 48.44 5.76 -36.68
C ALA A 271 49.80 5.94 -35.96
N ILE A 272 50.02 5.19 -34.87
CA ILE A 272 51.28 5.17 -34.14
C ILE A 272 52.40 4.57 -35.01
N GLN A 273 52.12 3.47 -35.71
CA GLN A 273 53.12 2.78 -36.54
C GLN A 273 53.57 3.63 -37.75
N SER A 274 52.63 4.31 -38.42
CA SER A 274 52.93 5.24 -39.52
C SER A 274 53.77 6.42 -39.06
N SER A 275 53.39 7.04 -37.93
CA SER A 275 54.07 8.22 -37.41
C SER A 275 55.51 7.94 -36.97
N ILE A 276 55.78 6.75 -36.44
CA ILE A 276 57.14 6.33 -36.04
C ILE A 276 58.02 6.04 -37.27
N ALA A 277 57.47 5.41 -38.30
CA ALA A 277 58.20 5.11 -39.53
C ALA A 277 58.62 6.38 -40.28
N ASP A 278 57.70 7.34 -40.41
CA ASP A 278 57.96 8.61 -41.10
C ASP A 278 58.95 9.51 -40.34
N ALA A 279 58.95 9.46 -39.00
CA ALA A 279 59.87 10.24 -38.16
C ALA A 279 61.30 9.67 -38.10
N MET A 280 61.48 8.36 -38.28
CA MET A 280 62.78 7.69 -38.17
C MET A 280 63.60 7.69 -39.47
N ALA A 281 62.96 7.74 -40.64
CA ALA A 281 63.63 7.73 -41.95
C ALA A 281 64.70 8.84 -42.13
N PRO A 282 64.46 10.12 -41.80
CA PRO A 282 65.45 11.18 -42.02
C PRO A 282 66.58 11.21 -40.99
N ILE A 283 66.40 10.61 -39.81
CA ILE A 283 67.42 10.58 -38.73
C ILE A 283 68.55 9.61 -39.10
N VAL A 284 68.21 8.45 -39.66
CA VAL A 284 69.19 7.45 -40.15
C VAL A 284 70.04 8.01 -41.28
N GLU A 285 69.46 8.87 -42.13
CA GLU A 285 70.13 9.48 -43.26
C GLU A 285 71.07 10.65 -42.86
N LYS A 286 70.74 11.39 -41.79
CA LYS A 286 71.45 12.61 -41.39
C LYS A 286 72.58 12.37 -40.38
N VAL A 287 72.48 11.31 -39.58
CA VAL A 287 73.53 10.87 -38.65
C VAL A 287 74.79 10.37 -39.38
N GLY A 288 74.67 9.92 -40.64
CA GLY A 288 75.82 9.52 -41.47
C GLY A 288 76.73 10.67 -41.92
N LYS A 289 76.38 11.94 -41.67
CA LYS A 289 77.07 13.08 -42.30
C LYS A 289 77.69 14.13 -41.38
N MET A 290 77.37 14.23 -40.09
CA MET A 290 77.79 15.41 -39.32
C MET A 290 78.04 15.18 -37.82
N GLY A 291 79.32 15.08 -37.48
CA GLY A 291 79.91 15.38 -36.16
C GLY A 291 81.40 15.57 -36.44
N ALA A 292 82.03 16.72 -36.19
CA ALA A 292 82.09 17.35 -34.89
C ALA A 292 82.73 18.77 -34.96
N GLU A 293 82.50 19.55 -33.88
CA GLU A 293 83.37 20.58 -33.24
C GLU A 293 83.01 22.08 -33.20
N GLY A 294 82.31 22.51 -32.15
CA GLY A 294 82.38 23.92 -31.73
C GLY A 294 81.50 24.28 -30.53
N VAL A 295 82.06 24.24 -29.32
CA VAL A 295 81.42 24.71 -28.08
C VAL A 295 82.35 25.62 -27.26
N GLY A 296 83.32 26.30 -27.89
CA GLY A 296 84.29 27.15 -27.17
C GLY A 296 83.71 28.41 -26.50
N ASP A 297 82.84 29.18 -27.17
CA ASP A 297 82.63 30.59 -26.78
C ASP A 297 81.35 30.90 -25.99
N MET A 298 80.48 29.93 -25.73
CA MET A 298 79.12 30.21 -25.21
C MET A 298 79.04 30.27 -23.67
N VAL A 299 80.07 29.78 -22.96
CA VAL A 299 80.06 29.60 -21.50
C VAL A 299 80.25 30.91 -20.73
N SER A 300 80.86 31.94 -21.32
CA SER A 300 81.04 33.24 -20.63
C SER A 300 79.76 34.09 -20.59
N GLY A 301 78.78 33.87 -21.47
CA GLY A 301 77.58 34.71 -21.57
C GLY A 301 76.40 34.27 -20.68
N LEU A 302 76.39 33.03 -20.19
CA LEU A 302 75.24 32.43 -19.50
C LEU A 302 75.24 32.69 -17.98
N SER A 303 76.42 32.96 -17.39
CA SER A 303 76.57 33.10 -15.94
C SER A 303 75.94 34.39 -15.40
N ASN A 304 75.98 35.49 -16.16
CA ASN A 304 75.53 36.80 -15.66
C ASN A 304 74.01 37.03 -15.76
N LYS A 305 73.26 36.19 -16.49
CA LYS A 305 71.79 36.36 -16.68
C LYS A 305 70.94 35.46 -15.78
N LEU A 306 71.52 34.39 -15.22
CA LEU A 306 70.80 33.41 -14.43
C LEU A 306 70.54 33.90 -12.99
N THR A 307 71.41 34.75 -12.45
CA THR A 307 71.35 35.17 -11.03
C THR A 307 70.27 36.22 -10.76
N ASP A 308 70.02 37.17 -11.67
CA ASP A 308 69.01 38.22 -11.46
C ASP A 308 67.57 37.74 -11.64
N SER A 309 67.34 36.73 -12.47
CA SER A 309 65.98 36.26 -12.82
C SER A 309 65.38 35.33 -11.76
N ILE A 310 66.22 34.68 -10.94
CA ILE A 310 65.80 33.72 -9.91
C ILE A 310 65.34 34.43 -8.63
N GLY A 311 65.89 35.61 -8.31
CA GLY A 311 65.54 36.37 -7.10
C GLY A 311 64.12 36.93 -7.09
N LEU A 312 63.59 37.35 -8.26
CA LEU A 312 62.24 37.92 -8.38
C LEU A 312 61.15 36.84 -8.35
N ALA A 313 61.39 35.67 -8.94
CA ALA A 313 60.41 34.57 -9.00
C ALA A 313 60.16 33.92 -7.63
N LEU A 314 61.20 33.80 -6.79
CA LEU A 314 61.09 33.20 -5.45
C LEU A 314 60.27 34.07 -4.48
N SER A 315 60.36 35.39 -4.60
CA SER A 315 59.59 36.31 -3.75
C SER A 315 58.09 36.29 -4.08
N GLU A 316 57.72 36.08 -5.35
CA GLU A 316 56.34 35.99 -5.80
C GLU A 316 55.68 34.66 -5.38
N VAL A 317 56.43 33.56 -5.44
CA VAL A 317 55.98 32.25 -4.98
C VAL A 317 55.74 32.24 -3.46
N SER A 318 56.59 32.92 -2.69
CA SER A 318 56.43 33.00 -1.23
C SER A 318 55.14 33.72 -0.81
N ASN A 319 54.78 34.82 -1.50
CA ASN A 319 53.53 35.55 -1.25
C ASN A 319 52.28 34.74 -1.61
N LYS A 320 52.32 33.95 -2.71
CA LYS A 320 51.21 33.08 -3.12
C LYS A 320 50.96 31.93 -2.14
N ILE A 321 52.01 31.44 -1.48
CA ILE A 321 51.90 30.38 -0.47
C ILE A 321 51.29 30.92 0.85
N SER A 322 51.59 32.16 1.21
CA SER A 322 50.98 32.82 2.38
C SER A 322 49.47 33.01 2.18
N ASP A 323 49.03 33.50 1.01
CA ASP A 323 47.61 33.72 0.70
C ASP A 323 46.80 32.40 0.65
N ALA A 324 47.45 31.30 0.25
CA ALA A 324 46.84 29.97 0.30
C ALA A 324 46.68 29.45 1.73
N SER A 325 47.62 29.77 2.63
CA SER A 325 47.57 29.36 4.04
C SER A 325 46.45 30.07 4.81
N ASP A 326 46.24 31.35 4.54
CA ASP A 326 45.15 32.13 5.16
C ASP A 326 43.76 31.63 4.73
N ARG A 327 43.62 31.24 3.46
CA ARG A 327 42.37 30.64 2.94
C ARG A 327 42.09 29.26 3.52
N LEU A 328 43.12 28.47 3.77
CA LEU A 328 42.99 27.17 4.44
C LEU A 328 42.60 27.34 5.93
N GLY A 329 43.11 28.37 6.61
CA GLY A 329 42.68 28.74 7.96
C GLY A 329 41.19 29.10 8.02
N ALA A 330 40.72 29.95 7.09
CA ALA A 330 39.30 30.31 7.01
C ALA A 330 38.36 29.13 6.66
N LEU A 331 38.87 28.12 5.96
CA LEU A 331 38.13 26.90 5.66
C LEU A 331 38.00 25.99 6.89
N ALA A 332 39.07 25.90 7.69
CA ALA A 332 39.08 25.14 8.95
C ALA A 332 38.09 25.73 9.97
N ASP A 333 38.07 27.05 10.15
CA ASP A 333 37.12 27.73 11.05
C ASP A 333 35.65 27.48 10.66
N ARG A 334 35.35 27.45 9.35
CA ARG A 334 34.00 27.15 8.85
C ARG A 334 33.60 25.69 9.05
N LEU A 335 34.56 24.77 8.97
CA LEU A 335 34.33 23.35 9.23
C LEU A 335 34.05 23.07 10.71
N ASP A 336 34.79 23.71 11.62
CA ASP A 336 34.55 23.62 13.06
C ASP A 336 33.17 24.19 13.43
N GLN A 337 32.79 25.32 12.85
CA GLN A 337 31.48 25.93 13.09
C GLN A 337 30.31 25.08 12.53
N SER A 338 30.52 24.38 11.41
CA SER A 338 29.56 23.44 10.83
C SER A 338 29.39 22.18 11.69
N SER A 339 30.50 21.63 12.19
CA SER A 339 30.51 20.45 13.06
C SER A 339 29.73 20.69 14.36
N GLY A 340 29.91 21.87 14.99
CA GLY A 340 29.16 22.25 16.19
C GLY A 340 27.65 22.35 15.97
N ARG A 341 27.21 22.86 14.81
CA ARG A 341 25.78 22.97 14.47
C ARG A 341 25.14 21.62 14.14
N ILE A 342 25.88 20.73 13.47
CA ILE A 342 25.44 19.37 13.20
C ILE A 342 25.26 18.61 14.53
N GLY A 343 26.17 18.77 15.49
CA GLY A 343 26.04 18.16 16.83
C GLY A 343 24.75 18.57 17.54
N SER A 344 24.43 19.86 17.59
CA SER A 344 23.21 20.35 18.25
C SER A 344 21.90 19.93 17.56
N GLU A 345 21.90 19.86 16.23
CA GLU A 345 20.72 19.38 15.48
C GLU A 345 20.50 17.87 15.67
N MET A 346 21.58 17.10 15.83
CA MET A 346 21.54 15.65 16.01
C MET A 346 21.01 15.25 17.40
N GLU A 347 21.31 16.02 18.44
CA GLU A 347 20.69 15.91 19.78
C GLU A 347 19.17 16.18 19.73
N GLY A 348 18.74 17.19 18.98
CA GLY A 348 17.31 17.48 18.79
C GLY A 348 16.54 16.45 17.97
N VAL A 349 17.22 15.68 17.11
CA VAL A 349 16.62 14.56 16.37
C VAL A 349 16.43 13.35 17.28
N THR A 350 17.39 13.05 18.16
CA THR A 350 17.28 11.91 19.08
C THR A 350 16.13 12.08 20.07
N GLU A 351 15.92 13.30 20.57
CA GLU A 351 14.81 13.60 21.48
C GLU A 351 13.43 13.50 20.81
N ARG A 352 13.34 13.88 19.52
CA ARG A 352 12.10 13.75 18.72
C ARG A 352 11.77 12.30 18.41
N VAL A 353 12.78 11.48 18.11
CA VAL A 353 12.60 10.04 17.87
C VAL A 353 12.15 9.32 19.15
N ALA A 354 12.72 9.68 20.31
CA ALA A 354 12.32 9.10 21.59
C ALA A 354 10.84 9.38 21.93
N ARG A 355 10.36 10.62 21.70
CA ARG A 355 8.94 10.97 21.92
C ARG A 355 8.01 10.25 20.95
N ALA A 356 8.39 10.15 19.67
CA ALA A 356 7.57 9.47 18.67
C ALA A 356 7.39 7.96 18.97
N VAL A 357 8.41 7.32 19.55
CA VAL A 357 8.35 5.91 19.98
C VAL A 357 7.40 5.73 21.17
N GLU A 358 7.38 6.67 22.11
CA GLU A 358 6.49 6.63 23.29
C GLU A 358 5.01 6.86 22.92
N ASP A 359 4.76 7.79 21.98
CA ASP A 359 3.42 8.02 21.44
C ASP A 359 2.88 6.79 20.68
N LEU A 360 3.75 6.10 19.93
CA LEU A 360 3.44 4.85 19.24
C LEU A 360 3.09 3.73 20.22
N ARG A 361 3.85 3.60 21.32
CA ARG A 361 3.59 2.63 22.39
C ARG A 361 2.21 2.86 23.03
N THR A 362 1.85 4.12 23.27
CA THR A 362 0.56 4.50 23.85
C THR A 362 -0.61 4.21 22.90
N ALA A 363 -0.45 4.51 21.60
CA ALA A 363 -1.45 4.21 20.57
C ALA A 363 -1.65 2.69 20.37
N LEU A 364 -0.59 1.89 20.49
CA LEU A 364 -0.65 0.43 20.40
C LEU A 364 -1.42 -0.20 21.57
N MET A 365 -1.25 0.31 22.80
CA MET A 365 -2.01 -0.17 23.96
C MET A 365 -3.51 0.12 23.82
N ASN A 366 -3.88 1.30 23.32
CA ASN A 366 -5.29 1.65 23.07
C ASN A 366 -5.92 0.84 21.93
N THR A 367 -5.11 0.43 20.94
CA THR A 367 -5.58 -0.40 19.80
C THR A 367 -5.78 -1.86 20.21
N ALA A 368 -4.97 -2.38 21.14
CA ALA A 368 -5.10 -3.74 21.68
C ALA A 368 -6.43 -3.96 22.42
N GLU A 369 -6.99 -2.94 23.06
CA GLU A 369 -8.28 -3.02 23.79
C GLU A 369 -9.50 -3.14 22.84
N VAL A 370 -9.39 -2.60 21.62
CA VAL A 370 -10.48 -2.58 20.63
C VAL A 370 -10.42 -3.77 19.66
N THR A 371 -9.26 -4.44 19.52
CA THR A 371 -8.99 -5.45 18.47
C THR A 371 -9.36 -6.89 18.88
N GLY A 372 -9.74 -7.14 20.14
CA GLY A 372 -10.05 -8.49 20.64
C GLY A 372 -11.22 -9.20 19.93
N GLY A 373 -12.16 -8.47 19.33
CA GLY A 373 -13.33 -9.06 18.66
C GLY A 373 -13.14 -9.41 17.18
N THR A 374 -12.25 -8.73 16.46
CA THR A 374 -12.07 -8.88 15.00
C THR A 374 -10.86 -9.74 14.61
N PHE A 375 -9.93 -9.95 15.55
CA PHE A 375 -8.74 -10.77 15.33
C PHE A 375 -9.05 -12.26 15.14
N ASN A 376 -10.09 -12.79 15.80
CA ASN A 376 -10.41 -14.21 15.78
C ASN A 376 -10.93 -14.69 14.41
N GLU A 377 -11.81 -13.92 13.76
CA GLU A 377 -12.28 -14.19 12.39
C GLU A 377 -11.19 -13.96 11.33
N GLY A 378 -10.31 -12.98 11.54
CA GLY A 378 -9.19 -12.69 10.65
C GLY A 378 -8.10 -13.77 10.70
N ALA A 379 -7.81 -14.30 11.88
CA ALA A 379 -6.76 -15.29 12.11
C ALA A 379 -7.09 -16.65 11.46
N GLU A 380 -8.34 -17.13 11.55
CA GLU A 380 -8.76 -18.36 10.89
C GLU A 380 -8.63 -18.26 9.36
N LYS A 381 -9.01 -17.11 8.79
CA LYS A 381 -8.97 -16.89 7.34
C LYS A 381 -7.54 -16.68 6.83
N LEU A 382 -6.70 -16.01 7.61
CA LEU A 382 -5.28 -15.84 7.31
C LEU A 382 -4.52 -17.17 7.36
N LEU A 383 -4.76 -18.01 8.37
CA LEU A 383 -4.09 -19.32 8.48
C LEU A 383 -4.42 -20.23 7.30
N SER A 384 -5.67 -20.23 6.83
CA SER A 384 -6.08 -21.00 5.66
C SER A 384 -5.37 -20.53 4.37
N VAL A 385 -5.34 -19.23 4.11
CA VAL A 385 -4.67 -18.66 2.93
C VAL A 385 -3.15 -18.81 3.02
N MET A 386 -2.57 -18.68 4.21
CA MET A 386 -1.14 -18.81 4.41
C MET A 386 -0.65 -20.24 4.18
N ASN A 387 -1.41 -21.25 4.62
CA ASN A 387 -1.11 -22.65 4.32
C ASN A 387 -1.18 -22.94 2.81
N GLN A 388 -2.22 -22.47 2.13
CA GLN A 388 -2.37 -22.64 0.68
C GLN A 388 -1.25 -21.92 -0.12
N THR A 389 -0.82 -20.75 0.37
CA THR A 389 0.28 -19.98 -0.25
C THR A 389 1.64 -20.64 -0.01
N LEU A 390 1.89 -21.17 1.19
CA LEU A 390 3.13 -21.88 1.51
C LEU A 390 3.26 -23.19 0.71
N GLU A 391 2.15 -23.90 0.48
CA GLU A 391 2.11 -25.06 -0.40
C GLU A 391 2.44 -24.67 -1.85
N GLY A 392 1.80 -23.62 -2.37
CA GLY A 392 2.12 -23.07 -3.71
C GLY A 392 3.55 -22.56 -3.85
N ILE A 393 4.13 -21.94 -2.81
CA ILE A 393 5.54 -21.51 -2.80
C ILE A 393 6.46 -22.73 -2.79
N ARG A 394 6.14 -23.76 -2.02
CA ARG A 394 6.96 -24.99 -1.95
C ARG A 394 6.99 -25.72 -3.29
N ASP A 395 5.84 -25.82 -3.96
CA ASP A 395 5.74 -26.43 -5.28
C ASP A 395 6.46 -25.61 -6.34
N ASN A 396 6.22 -24.29 -6.37
CA ASN A 396 6.84 -23.38 -7.34
C ASN A 396 8.37 -23.25 -7.13
N THR A 397 8.84 -23.30 -5.87
CA THR A 397 10.28 -23.33 -5.54
C THR A 397 10.91 -24.67 -5.93
N GLY A 398 10.18 -25.78 -5.76
CA GLY A 398 10.63 -27.12 -6.18
C GLY A 398 10.70 -27.27 -7.70
N GLU A 399 9.82 -26.60 -8.44
CA GLU A 399 9.84 -26.55 -9.90
C GLU A 399 10.93 -25.58 -10.41
N GLY A 400 11.04 -24.40 -9.78
CA GLY A 400 12.10 -23.43 -10.04
C GLY A 400 13.51 -23.98 -9.80
N ALA A 401 13.72 -24.73 -8.71
CA ALA A 401 15.01 -25.37 -8.42
C ALA A 401 15.38 -26.46 -9.44
N ARG A 402 14.38 -27.18 -9.98
CA ARG A 402 14.58 -28.15 -11.06
C ARG A 402 14.91 -27.47 -12.38
N ALA A 403 14.21 -26.38 -12.72
CA ALA A 403 14.52 -25.56 -13.89
C ALA A 403 15.90 -24.90 -13.79
N MET A 404 16.28 -24.42 -12.60
CA MET A 404 17.61 -23.85 -12.35
C MET A 404 18.72 -24.89 -12.47
N SER A 405 18.49 -26.11 -11.99
CA SER A 405 19.44 -27.22 -12.15
C SER A 405 19.61 -27.60 -13.62
N ALA A 406 18.53 -27.63 -14.40
CA ALA A 406 18.58 -27.89 -15.83
C ALA A 406 19.33 -26.77 -16.58
N ALA A 407 19.04 -25.50 -16.27
CA ALA A 407 19.74 -24.36 -16.86
C ALA A 407 21.23 -24.32 -16.48
N ALA A 408 21.58 -24.70 -15.26
CA ALA A 408 22.97 -24.80 -14.82
C ALA A 408 23.73 -25.90 -15.57
N GLU A 409 23.09 -27.02 -15.87
CA GLU A 409 23.67 -28.10 -16.67
C GLU A 409 23.86 -27.66 -18.14
N ASP A 410 22.85 -27.01 -18.74
CA ASP A 410 22.95 -26.44 -20.09
C ASP A 410 24.07 -25.39 -20.19
N MET A 411 24.22 -24.53 -19.18
CA MET A 411 25.35 -23.58 -19.12
C MET A 411 26.70 -24.30 -19.03
N ARG A 412 26.77 -25.40 -18.28
CA ARG A 412 27.99 -26.19 -18.12
C ARG A 412 28.39 -26.85 -19.43
N GLN A 413 27.41 -27.36 -20.18
CA GLN A 413 27.60 -27.93 -21.50
C GLN A 413 28.01 -26.86 -22.53
N ALA A 414 27.35 -25.70 -22.53
CA ALA A 414 27.71 -24.57 -23.39
C ALA A 414 29.13 -24.06 -23.11
N ALA A 415 29.52 -23.96 -21.83
CA ALA A 415 30.87 -23.58 -21.44
C ALA A 415 31.93 -24.61 -21.89
N ALA A 416 31.61 -25.90 -21.86
CA ALA A 416 32.48 -26.96 -22.37
C ALA A 416 32.66 -26.89 -23.89
N SER A 417 31.56 -26.69 -24.65
CA SER A 417 31.61 -26.46 -26.10
C SER A 417 32.40 -25.20 -26.46
N PHE A 418 32.17 -24.10 -25.75
CA PHE A 418 32.90 -22.85 -25.96
C PHE A 418 34.40 -22.99 -25.70
N LYS A 419 34.79 -23.74 -24.66
CA LYS A 419 36.20 -24.07 -24.39
C LYS A 419 36.82 -24.88 -25.55
N GLN A 420 36.10 -25.88 -26.06
CA GLN A 420 36.54 -26.67 -27.22
C GLN A 420 36.73 -25.81 -28.48
N GLU A 421 35.83 -24.86 -28.71
CA GLU A 421 35.88 -23.95 -29.85
C GLU A 421 37.06 -22.98 -29.75
N ILE A 422 37.33 -22.47 -28.55
CA ILE A 422 38.53 -21.68 -28.27
C ILE A 422 39.81 -22.50 -28.48
N GLU A 423 39.88 -23.73 -27.97
CA GLU A 423 41.05 -24.61 -28.18
C GLU A 423 41.29 -24.90 -29.67
N ALA A 424 40.21 -25.12 -30.44
CA ALA A 424 40.29 -25.31 -31.88
C ALA A 424 40.77 -24.04 -32.61
N ALA A 425 40.22 -22.88 -32.27
CA ALA A 425 40.63 -21.59 -32.85
C ALA A 425 42.09 -21.24 -32.49
N THR A 426 42.52 -21.55 -31.27
CA THR A 426 43.89 -21.31 -30.82
C THR A 426 44.87 -22.20 -31.58
N ARG A 427 44.53 -23.49 -31.78
CA ARG A 427 45.36 -24.42 -32.58
C ARG A 427 45.51 -23.97 -34.03
N VAL A 428 44.40 -23.63 -34.69
CA VAL A 428 44.41 -23.11 -36.08
C VAL A 428 45.18 -21.79 -36.16
N GLY A 429 45.03 -20.90 -35.18
CA GLY A 429 45.79 -19.66 -35.08
C GLY A 429 47.29 -19.88 -34.94
N THR A 430 47.72 -20.85 -34.12
CA THR A 430 49.13 -21.20 -33.95
C THR A 430 49.75 -21.87 -35.17
N GLU A 431 49.01 -22.76 -35.85
CA GLU A 431 49.46 -23.40 -37.09
C GLU A 431 49.63 -22.36 -38.21
N THR A 432 48.66 -21.46 -38.36
CA THR A 432 48.70 -20.37 -39.35
C THR A 432 49.83 -19.37 -39.04
N ALA A 433 50.07 -19.07 -37.75
CA ALA A 433 51.16 -18.21 -37.33
C ALA A 433 52.54 -18.86 -37.57
N GLN A 434 52.70 -20.15 -37.29
CA GLN A 434 53.93 -20.89 -37.59
C GLN A 434 54.22 -20.96 -39.09
N GLU A 435 53.20 -21.18 -39.92
CA GLU A 435 53.38 -21.25 -41.37
C GLU A 435 53.75 -19.88 -41.97
N ARG A 436 53.13 -18.80 -41.50
CA ARG A 436 53.55 -17.43 -41.84
C ARG A 436 54.96 -17.11 -41.35
N MET A 437 55.34 -17.57 -40.16
CA MET A 437 56.68 -17.34 -39.61
C MET A 437 57.75 -18.12 -40.37
N LYS A 438 57.42 -19.32 -40.87
CA LYS A 438 58.30 -20.10 -41.76
C LYS A 438 58.49 -19.40 -43.10
N LEU A 439 57.41 -18.91 -43.72
CA LEU A 439 57.48 -18.13 -44.97
C LEU A 439 58.30 -16.84 -44.79
N ALA A 440 58.06 -16.10 -43.71
CA ALA A 440 58.84 -14.90 -43.37
C ALA A 440 60.31 -15.21 -43.12
N SER A 441 60.63 -16.30 -42.41
CA SER A 441 62.01 -16.73 -42.17
C SER A 441 62.72 -17.17 -43.45
N GLN A 442 62.00 -17.81 -44.38
CA GLN A 442 62.53 -18.18 -45.70
C GLN A 442 62.88 -16.92 -46.51
N GLN A 443 61.98 -15.92 -46.50
CA GLN A 443 62.14 -14.65 -47.21
C GLN A 443 63.29 -13.79 -46.64
N VAL A 444 63.49 -13.83 -45.31
CA VAL A 444 64.65 -13.23 -44.63
C VAL A 444 65.94 -13.97 -45.01
N SER A 445 65.91 -15.30 -45.06
CA SER A 445 67.08 -16.12 -45.45
C SER A 445 67.49 -15.87 -46.91
N ASP A 446 66.54 -15.74 -47.82
CA ASP A 446 66.79 -15.40 -49.23
C ASP A 446 67.36 -13.98 -49.38
N SER A 447 66.84 -13.03 -48.60
CA SER A 447 67.33 -11.64 -48.60
C SER A 447 68.76 -11.54 -48.04
N ILE A 448 69.08 -12.29 -46.98
CA ILE A 448 70.44 -12.38 -46.43
C ILE A 448 71.39 -13.09 -47.40
N GLY A 449 70.93 -14.14 -48.08
CA GLY A 449 71.71 -14.84 -49.10
C GLY A 449 72.05 -13.97 -50.31
N ASN A 450 71.11 -13.11 -50.74
CA ASN A 450 71.34 -12.14 -51.80
C ASN A 450 72.27 -11.01 -51.35
N ALA A 451 72.09 -10.46 -50.14
CA ALA A 451 73.02 -9.48 -49.58
C ALA A 451 74.45 -10.03 -49.43
N GLY A 452 74.60 -11.32 -49.08
CA GLY A 452 75.90 -12.00 -49.03
C GLY A 452 76.58 -12.14 -50.40
N LYS A 453 75.80 -12.35 -51.47
CA LYS A 453 76.32 -12.34 -52.85
C LYS A 453 76.76 -10.94 -53.27
N ASP A 454 75.98 -9.92 -52.96
CA ASP A 454 76.31 -8.53 -53.30
C ASP A 454 77.61 -8.07 -52.61
N VAL A 455 77.80 -8.45 -51.34
CA VAL A 455 79.05 -8.17 -50.61
C VAL A 455 80.25 -8.91 -51.21
N ALA A 456 80.07 -10.17 -51.62
CA ALA A 456 81.14 -10.95 -52.27
C ALA A 456 81.51 -10.38 -53.65
N GLU A 457 80.52 -9.89 -54.41
CA GLU A 457 80.73 -9.25 -55.71
C GLU A 457 81.46 -7.91 -55.58
N VAL A 458 81.08 -7.08 -54.59
CA VAL A 458 81.79 -5.84 -54.26
C VAL A 458 83.24 -6.13 -53.83
N PHE A 459 83.47 -7.17 -53.04
CA PHE A 459 84.82 -7.57 -52.62
C PHE A 459 85.68 -8.05 -53.80
N SER A 460 85.09 -8.82 -54.73
CA SER A 460 85.75 -9.28 -55.96
C SER A 460 86.12 -8.10 -56.88
N ARG A 461 85.20 -7.14 -57.05
CA ARG A 461 85.44 -5.92 -57.84
C ARG A 461 86.54 -5.05 -57.24
N THR A 462 86.52 -4.87 -55.92
CA THR A 462 87.54 -4.07 -55.20
C THR A 462 88.91 -4.74 -55.27
N SER A 463 88.97 -6.07 -55.19
CA SER A 463 90.23 -6.83 -55.34
C SER A 463 90.79 -6.74 -56.76
N ALA A 464 89.92 -6.73 -57.78
CA ALA A 464 90.32 -6.52 -59.18
C ALA A 464 90.81 -5.09 -59.44
N GLU A 465 90.21 -4.07 -58.81
CA GLU A 465 90.68 -2.68 -58.89
C GLU A 465 92.02 -2.48 -58.18
N ILE A 466 92.23 -3.10 -57.01
CA ILE A 466 93.50 -3.04 -56.27
C ILE A 466 94.63 -3.72 -57.07
N ALA A 467 94.36 -4.84 -57.74
CA ALA A 467 95.32 -5.48 -58.65
C ALA A 467 95.69 -4.58 -59.84
N LYS A 468 94.71 -3.84 -60.39
CA LYS A 468 94.92 -2.91 -61.50
C LYS A 468 95.71 -1.65 -61.10
N VAL A 469 95.48 -1.15 -59.89
CA VAL A 469 96.24 -0.01 -59.32
C VAL A 469 97.67 -0.42 -58.96
N ALA A 470 97.88 -1.65 -58.47
CA ALA A 470 99.22 -2.20 -58.25
C ALA A 470 100.01 -2.38 -59.55
N GLU A 471 99.34 -2.74 -60.65
CA GLU A 471 99.92 -2.83 -62.00
C GLU A 471 100.29 -1.44 -62.57
N ASP A 472 99.43 -0.43 -62.39
CA ASP A 472 99.67 0.95 -62.87
C ASP A 472 100.76 1.70 -62.08
N VAL A 473 100.89 1.44 -60.77
CA VAL A 473 101.94 2.02 -59.91
C VAL A 473 103.31 1.42 -60.23
N SER A 474 103.37 0.16 -60.68
CA SER A 474 104.60 -0.51 -61.10
C SER A 474 105.18 0.04 -62.42
N GLN A 475 104.33 0.54 -63.33
CA GLN A 475 104.76 0.92 -64.68
C GLN A 475 105.13 2.41 -64.90
N LYS A 476 104.84 3.32 -63.96
CA LYS A 476 105.09 4.77 -64.18
C LYS A 476 105.70 5.52 -62.99
N ALA A 477 106.72 4.93 -62.36
CA ALA A 477 107.64 5.69 -61.50
C ALA A 477 108.70 6.41 -62.35
N GLY A 478 108.47 7.67 -62.70
CA GLY A 478 109.45 8.43 -63.50
C GLY A 478 109.45 9.95 -63.39
N ALA A 479 108.31 10.66 -63.35
CA ALA A 479 108.36 12.13 -63.39
C ALA A 479 107.06 12.84 -62.97
N GLY A 480 106.68 12.80 -61.68
CA GLY A 480 105.41 13.44 -61.22
C GLY A 480 105.42 14.13 -59.85
N LEU A 481 106.57 14.30 -59.20
CA LEU A 481 106.65 14.70 -57.78
C LEU A 481 106.37 16.18 -57.45
N LEU A 482 105.89 17.02 -58.39
CA LEU A 482 105.70 18.47 -58.13
C LEU A 482 104.25 18.98 -58.20
N ALA A 483 103.26 18.14 -58.48
CA ALA A 483 101.83 18.50 -58.43
C ALA A 483 101.09 18.32 -57.06
N PRO A 484 101.46 17.39 -56.16
CA PRO A 484 100.59 17.06 -55.01
C PRO A 484 100.43 18.14 -53.93
N LEU A 485 101.34 19.12 -53.85
CA LEU A 485 101.33 20.10 -52.75
C LEU A 485 100.19 21.12 -52.85
N ALA A 486 99.69 21.40 -54.05
CA ALA A 486 98.52 22.28 -54.24
C ALA A 486 97.19 21.56 -53.94
N GLU A 487 97.12 20.25 -54.17
CA GLU A 487 95.94 19.42 -53.94
C GLU A 487 95.71 19.11 -52.45
N ILE A 488 96.77 19.12 -51.65
CA ILE A 488 96.68 18.99 -50.18
C ILE A 488 96.05 20.24 -49.55
N GLY A 489 96.30 21.44 -50.11
CA GLY A 489 95.72 22.71 -49.63
C GLY A 489 94.21 22.79 -49.82
N THR A 490 93.71 22.44 -51.00
CA THR A 490 92.26 22.39 -51.29
C THR A 490 91.54 21.29 -50.52
N ARG A 491 92.21 20.15 -50.24
CA ARG A 491 91.66 19.10 -49.39
C ARG A 491 91.55 19.52 -47.92
N LEU A 492 92.52 20.28 -47.40
CA LEU A 492 92.46 20.86 -46.05
C LEU A 492 91.33 21.91 -45.93
N GLU A 493 91.13 22.74 -46.95
CA GLU A 493 90.05 23.73 -46.96
C GLU A 493 88.65 23.08 -47.01
N SER A 494 88.49 22.01 -47.78
CA SER A 494 87.26 21.20 -47.79
C SER A 494 87.01 20.50 -46.44
N LEU A 495 88.07 20.04 -45.77
CA LEU A 495 87.99 19.44 -44.44
C LEU A 495 87.51 20.45 -43.40
N VAL A 496 88.00 21.69 -43.45
CA VAL A 496 87.56 22.76 -42.54
C VAL A 496 86.08 23.07 -42.74
N LYS A 497 85.59 23.16 -43.99
CA LYS A 497 84.15 23.37 -44.26
C LYS A 497 83.27 22.22 -43.78
N GLN A 498 83.73 20.98 -43.91
CA GLN A 498 83.00 19.81 -43.42
C GLN A 498 82.93 19.77 -41.88
N LEU A 499 84.00 20.19 -41.20
CA LEU A 499 84.04 20.36 -39.74
C LEU A 499 83.06 21.44 -39.27
N ASP A 500 82.99 22.57 -39.96
CA ASP A 500 82.08 23.67 -39.62
C ASP A 500 80.60 23.25 -39.73
N GLN A 501 80.28 22.44 -40.73
CA GLN A 501 78.95 21.88 -40.91
C GLN A 501 78.64 20.82 -39.83
N GLY A 502 79.58 19.90 -39.55
CA GLY A 502 79.49 18.87 -38.50
C GLY A 502 79.15 19.44 -37.12
N THR A 503 79.74 20.58 -36.84
CA THR A 503 79.53 21.36 -35.62
C THR A 503 78.13 21.91 -35.49
N SER A 504 77.59 22.47 -36.59
CA SER A 504 76.25 23.04 -36.59
C SER A 504 75.18 21.97 -36.35
N ASP A 505 75.39 20.76 -36.86
CA ASP A 505 74.45 19.67 -36.71
C ASP A 505 74.56 18.99 -35.34
N MET A 506 75.75 18.93 -34.75
CA MET A 506 75.93 18.49 -33.37
C MET A 506 75.29 19.46 -32.35
N ARG A 507 75.29 20.77 -32.66
CA ARG A 507 74.50 21.77 -31.90
C ARG A 507 73.00 21.53 -32.02
N ARG A 508 72.50 21.28 -33.24
CA ARG A 508 71.08 20.98 -33.47
C ARG A 508 70.64 19.69 -32.78
N MET A 509 71.49 18.66 -32.79
CA MET A 509 71.24 17.41 -32.08
C MET A 509 71.20 17.64 -30.57
N SER A 510 72.11 18.45 -30.02
CA SER A 510 72.10 18.80 -28.60
C SER A 510 70.85 19.57 -28.19
N ASP A 511 70.37 20.49 -29.04
CA ASP A 511 69.09 21.20 -28.83
C ASP A 511 67.90 20.25 -28.92
N GLY A 512 67.89 19.32 -29.87
CA GLY A 512 66.86 18.29 -29.98
C GLY A 512 66.82 17.35 -28.78
N VAL A 513 68.00 16.92 -28.29
CA VAL A 513 68.14 16.10 -27.09
C VAL A 513 67.69 16.87 -25.85
N LYS A 514 68.05 18.15 -25.72
CA LYS A 514 67.61 19.01 -24.62
C LYS A 514 66.08 19.19 -24.64
N THR A 515 65.51 19.49 -25.80
CA THR A 515 64.07 19.66 -25.97
C THR A 515 63.32 18.36 -25.69
N GLY A 516 63.88 17.22 -26.11
CA GLY A 516 63.34 15.88 -25.82
C GLY A 516 63.43 15.50 -24.34
N ALA A 517 64.50 15.92 -23.66
CA ALA A 517 64.66 15.73 -22.21
C ALA A 517 63.64 16.60 -21.44
N GLU A 518 63.47 17.86 -21.80
CA GLU A 518 62.46 18.76 -21.21
C GLU A 518 61.02 18.29 -21.48
N ALA A 519 60.75 17.72 -22.66
CA ALA A 519 59.46 17.11 -22.97
C ALA A 519 59.22 15.83 -22.15
N SER A 520 60.24 14.99 -21.98
CA SER A 520 60.17 13.78 -21.15
C SER A 520 59.99 14.12 -19.67
N GLU A 521 60.64 15.17 -19.18
CA GLU A 521 60.48 15.67 -17.81
C GLU A 521 59.04 16.17 -17.57
N ARG A 522 58.48 16.94 -18.51
CA ARG A 522 57.07 17.38 -18.46
C ARG A 522 56.09 16.22 -18.54
N ALA A 523 56.34 15.24 -19.40
CA ALA A 523 55.50 14.04 -19.50
C ALA A 523 55.55 13.21 -18.20
N ALA A 524 56.73 13.03 -17.61
CA ALA A 524 56.89 12.35 -16.33
C ALA A 524 56.20 13.09 -15.18
N ALA A 525 56.28 14.43 -15.16
CA ALA A 525 55.56 15.26 -14.19
C ALA A 525 54.04 15.13 -14.34
N SER A 526 53.52 15.17 -15.57
CA SER A 526 52.10 14.97 -15.85
C SER A 526 51.62 13.56 -15.48
N PHE A 527 52.44 12.54 -15.76
CA PHE A 527 52.12 11.15 -15.42
C PHE A 527 52.11 10.95 -13.89
N LYS A 528 53.05 11.57 -13.17
CA LYS A 528 53.08 11.59 -11.71
C LYS A 528 51.85 12.31 -11.13
N GLY A 529 51.42 13.40 -11.75
CA GLY A 529 50.18 14.12 -11.39
C GLY A 529 48.93 13.25 -11.57
N ALA A 530 48.75 12.67 -12.76
CA ALA A 530 47.61 11.79 -13.06
C ALA A 530 47.59 10.54 -12.17
N ALA A 531 48.75 9.95 -11.86
CA ALA A 531 48.84 8.84 -10.93
C ALA A 531 48.44 9.25 -9.50
N ALA A 532 48.83 10.46 -9.05
CA ALA A 532 48.41 10.99 -7.75
C ALA A 532 46.90 11.26 -7.70
N GLU A 533 46.30 11.77 -8.79
CA GLU A 533 44.85 11.96 -8.90
C GLU A 533 44.09 10.63 -8.87
N LEU A 534 44.58 9.60 -9.57
CA LEU A 534 44.01 8.25 -9.52
C LEU A 534 44.07 7.63 -8.11
N VAL A 535 45.20 7.78 -7.41
CA VAL A 535 45.34 7.32 -6.01
C VAL A 535 44.37 8.07 -5.10
N THR A 536 44.19 9.37 -5.31
CA THR A 536 43.26 10.21 -4.55
C THR A 536 41.80 9.81 -4.84
N ALA A 537 41.46 9.49 -6.10
CA ALA A 537 40.14 9.02 -6.50
C ALA A 537 39.82 7.59 -6.02
N ALA A 538 40.83 6.74 -5.81
CA ALA A 538 40.67 5.39 -5.29
C ALA A 538 40.40 5.35 -3.76
N SER A 539 40.80 6.38 -3.02
CA SER A 539 40.61 6.43 -1.55
C SER A 539 39.13 6.47 -1.12
N PRO A 540 38.24 7.27 -1.74
CA PRO A 540 36.81 7.22 -1.47
C PRO A 540 36.18 5.84 -1.71
N VAL A 541 36.60 5.16 -2.79
CA VAL A 541 36.10 3.82 -3.14
C VAL A 541 36.43 2.81 -2.05
N LYS A 542 37.65 2.85 -1.51
CA LYS A 542 38.04 2.02 -0.35
C LYS A 542 37.17 2.31 0.87
N SER A 543 36.91 3.58 1.17
CA SER A 543 36.03 3.95 2.30
C SER A 543 34.58 3.47 2.13
N ILE A 544 34.08 3.44 0.89
CA ILE A 544 32.75 2.93 0.56
C ILE A 544 32.70 1.42 0.79
N VAL A 545 33.73 0.68 0.38
CA VAL A 545 33.84 -0.77 0.63
C VAL A 545 33.88 -1.07 2.14
N ASP A 546 34.67 -0.32 2.92
CA ASP A 546 34.73 -0.48 4.38
C ASP A 546 33.37 -0.17 5.06
N ARG A 547 32.65 0.85 4.58
CA ARG A 547 31.29 1.17 5.06
C ARG A 547 30.27 0.11 4.68
N MET A 548 30.37 -0.45 3.47
CA MET A 548 29.53 -1.55 3.03
C MET A 548 29.76 -2.79 3.90
N ASP A 549 31.01 -3.16 4.21
CA ASP A 549 31.30 -4.32 5.06
C ASP A 549 30.68 -4.15 6.46
N ASN A 550 30.83 -2.96 7.06
CA ASN A 550 30.19 -2.66 8.34
C ASN A 550 28.66 -2.68 8.28
N SER A 551 28.07 -2.15 7.21
CA SER A 551 26.61 -2.15 7.04
C SER A 551 26.06 -3.57 6.85
N ILE A 552 26.78 -4.44 6.13
CA ILE A 552 26.42 -5.85 5.93
C ILE A 552 26.49 -6.62 7.26
N ARG A 553 27.51 -6.39 8.09
CA ARG A 553 27.59 -6.98 9.43
C ARG A 553 26.42 -6.53 10.31
N GLN A 554 26.12 -5.24 10.30
CA GLN A 554 25.02 -4.68 11.10
C GLN A 554 23.65 -5.20 10.64
N LEU A 555 23.45 -5.37 9.33
CA LEU A 555 22.27 -6.02 8.76
C LEU A 555 22.16 -7.48 9.20
N THR A 556 23.28 -8.21 9.24
CA THR A 556 23.31 -9.61 9.68
C THR A 556 22.90 -9.73 11.14
N ASP A 557 23.50 -8.92 12.03
CA ASP A 557 23.15 -8.88 13.46
C ASP A 557 21.69 -8.48 13.68
N SER A 558 21.21 -7.45 12.98
CA SER A 558 19.83 -6.99 13.08
C SER A 558 18.85 -8.07 12.59
N THR A 559 19.17 -8.79 11.52
CA THR A 559 18.34 -9.88 11.00
C THR A 559 18.26 -11.03 12.00
N GLN A 560 19.39 -11.37 12.64
CA GLN A 560 19.44 -12.41 13.66
C GLN A 560 18.66 -12.01 14.92
N HIS A 561 18.74 -10.75 15.33
CA HIS A 561 17.96 -10.23 16.45
C HIS A 561 16.45 -10.24 16.16
N VAL A 562 16.04 -9.82 14.97
CA VAL A 562 14.63 -9.87 14.54
C VAL A 562 14.14 -11.32 14.50
N ALA A 563 14.90 -12.25 13.93
CA ALA A 563 14.54 -13.67 13.89
C ALA A 563 14.35 -14.24 15.31
N SER A 564 15.24 -13.91 16.26
CA SER A 564 15.12 -14.35 17.65
C SER A 564 13.89 -13.76 18.35
N THR A 565 13.56 -12.50 18.05
CA THR A 565 12.40 -11.81 18.63
C THR A 565 11.09 -12.37 18.09
N ILE A 566 11.04 -12.66 16.78
CA ILE A 566 9.91 -13.33 16.13
C ILE A 566 9.72 -14.73 16.73
N SER A 567 10.80 -15.50 16.91
CA SER A 567 10.70 -16.85 17.51
C SER A 567 10.11 -16.80 18.92
N ARG A 568 10.61 -15.89 19.77
CA ARG A 568 10.12 -15.73 21.15
C ARG A 568 8.67 -15.21 21.19
N SER A 569 8.31 -14.33 20.26
CA SER A 569 6.93 -13.82 20.14
C SER A 569 5.97 -14.91 19.66
N ALA A 570 6.40 -15.76 18.73
CA ALA A 570 5.63 -16.91 18.26
C ALA A 570 5.40 -17.92 19.40
N GLU A 571 6.42 -18.18 20.21
CA GLU A 571 6.32 -19.04 21.40
C GLU A 571 5.32 -18.50 22.42
N ALA A 572 5.43 -17.21 22.78
CA ALA A 572 4.49 -16.56 23.71
C ALA A 572 3.05 -16.51 23.16
N THR A 573 2.90 -16.33 21.85
CA THR A 573 1.58 -16.33 21.18
C THR A 573 0.96 -17.72 21.20
N ALA A 574 1.76 -18.76 20.94
CA ALA A 574 1.30 -20.15 21.00
C ALA A 574 0.85 -20.54 22.42
N GLU A 575 1.60 -20.11 23.44
CA GLU A 575 1.27 -20.36 24.84
C GLU A 575 -0.02 -19.62 25.26
N SER A 576 -0.18 -18.37 24.84
CA SER A 576 -1.40 -17.58 25.07
C SER A 576 -2.61 -18.17 24.36
N ALA A 577 -2.45 -18.61 23.10
CA ALA A 577 -3.50 -19.26 22.33
C ALA A 577 -3.93 -20.59 22.96
N ALA A 578 -2.97 -21.40 23.44
CA ALA A 578 -3.25 -22.64 24.15
C ALA A 578 -4.05 -22.38 25.44
N SER A 579 -3.68 -21.35 26.21
CA SER A 579 -4.43 -20.96 27.41
C SER A 579 -5.84 -20.46 27.10
N ALA A 580 -6.00 -19.68 26.02
CA ALA A 580 -7.31 -19.19 25.59
C ALA A 580 -8.24 -20.31 25.12
N LEU A 581 -7.70 -21.28 24.36
CA LEU A 581 -8.43 -22.48 23.93
C LEU A 581 -8.84 -23.35 25.12
N ALA A 582 -7.99 -23.49 26.13
CA ALA A 582 -8.33 -24.21 27.36
C ALA A 582 -9.50 -23.53 28.11
N ALA A 583 -9.46 -22.20 28.26
CA ALA A 583 -10.53 -21.44 28.89
C ALA A 583 -11.84 -21.50 28.08
N ALA A 584 -11.76 -21.42 26.75
CA ALA A 584 -12.92 -21.58 25.87
C ALA A 584 -13.54 -22.98 25.98
N GLY A 585 -12.70 -24.02 26.09
CA GLY A 585 -13.15 -25.40 26.30
C GLY A 585 -13.91 -25.58 27.62
N GLU A 586 -13.46 -24.93 28.69
CA GLU A 586 -14.14 -24.97 29.99
C GLU A 586 -15.50 -24.25 29.95
N ILE A 587 -15.57 -23.07 29.32
CA ILE A 587 -16.82 -22.32 29.15
C ILE A 587 -17.82 -23.11 28.30
N LEU A 588 -17.40 -23.64 27.15
CA LEU A 588 -18.26 -24.44 26.28
C LEU A 588 -18.76 -25.72 26.98
N GLY A 589 -17.91 -26.36 27.80
CA GLY A 589 -18.32 -27.50 28.62
C GLY A 589 -19.36 -27.14 29.68
N SER A 590 -19.27 -25.94 30.25
CA SER A 590 -20.24 -25.42 31.22
C SER A 590 -21.59 -25.06 30.58
N GLU A 591 -21.56 -24.41 29.42
CA GLU A 591 -22.76 -24.07 28.64
C GLU A 591 -23.47 -25.33 28.13
N ALA A 592 -22.73 -26.34 27.67
CA ALA A 592 -23.31 -27.61 27.27
C ALA A 592 -24.08 -28.30 28.41
N LYS A 593 -23.53 -28.31 29.63
CA LYS A 593 -24.22 -28.82 30.82
C LYS A 593 -25.44 -27.99 31.22
N ALA A 594 -25.37 -26.67 31.07
CA ALA A 594 -26.50 -25.79 31.33
C ALA A 594 -27.66 -26.02 30.35
N ILE A 595 -27.34 -26.20 29.06
CA ILE A 595 -28.31 -26.55 28.01
C ILE A 595 -28.93 -27.93 28.28
N GLU A 596 -28.14 -28.94 28.65
CA GLU A 596 -28.63 -30.27 29.00
C GLU A 596 -29.61 -30.21 30.19
N SER A 597 -29.29 -29.42 31.22
CA SER A 597 -30.16 -29.20 32.38
C SER A 597 -31.46 -28.47 32.01
N ALA A 598 -31.37 -27.45 31.14
CA ALA A 598 -32.53 -26.72 30.64
C ALA A 598 -33.45 -27.61 29.80
N LEU A 599 -32.89 -28.44 28.91
CA LEU A 599 -33.64 -29.41 28.12
C LEU A 599 -34.30 -30.49 28.98
N GLY A 600 -33.63 -30.97 30.03
CA GLY A 600 -34.22 -31.86 31.02
C GLY A 600 -35.44 -31.23 31.70
N SER A 601 -35.31 -29.96 32.11
CA SER A 601 -36.39 -29.20 32.75
C SER A 601 -37.59 -28.98 31.81
N VAL A 602 -37.34 -28.67 30.53
CA VAL A 602 -38.38 -28.56 29.50
C VAL A 602 -39.09 -29.89 29.28
N THR A 603 -38.34 -31.00 29.28
CA THR A 603 -38.92 -32.35 29.13
C THR A 603 -39.87 -32.67 30.30
N THR A 604 -39.47 -32.38 31.55
CA THR A 604 -40.33 -32.56 32.72
C THR A 604 -41.57 -31.65 32.68
N MET A 605 -41.44 -30.42 32.18
CA MET A 605 -42.56 -29.52 31.99
C MET A 605 -43.56 -30.05 30.95
N LEU A 606 -43.06 -30.63 29.85
CA LEU A 606 -43.89 -31.25 28.80
C LEU A 606 -44.64 -32.48 29.31
N GLU A 607 -44.00 -33.33 30.14
CA GLU A 607 -44.69 -34.44 30.80
C GLU A 607 -45.81 -33.96 31.74
N LYS A 608 -45.56 -32.88 32.48
CA LYS A 608 -46.57 -32.30 33.38
C LYS A 608 -47.76 -31.71 32.62
N LEU A 609 -47.50 -31.05 31.49
CA LEU A 609 -48.54 -30.56 30.59
C LEU A 609 -49.33 -31.69 29.94
N ARG A 610 -48.65 -32.78 29.55
CA ARG A 610 -49.32 -33.99 29.03
C ARG A 610 -50.24 -34.61 30.07
N GLY A 611 -49.79 -34.76 31.32
CA GLY A 611 -50.63 -35.24 32.42
C GLY A 611 -51.78 -34.31 32.79
N GLN A 612 -51.69 -33.01 32.47
CA GLN A 612 -52.84 -32.09 32.55
C GLN A 612 -53.83 -32.31 31.41
N GLY A 613 -53.36 -32.63 30.19
CA GLY A 613 -54.20 -33.04 29.08
C GLY A 613 -55.01 -34.30 29.40
N ASP A 614 -54.37 -35.34 29.92
CA ASP A 614 -55.04 -36.59 30.31
C ASP A 614 -56.12 -36.36 31.39
N ARG A 615 -55.91 -35.39 32.29
CA ARG A 615 -56.91 -34.99 33.30
C ARG A 615 -58.09 -34.22 32.70
N LEU A 616 -57.86 -33.40 31.68
CA LEU A 616 -58.93 -32.71 30.98
C LEU A 616 -59.80 -33.71 30.20
N ASP A 617 -59.18 -34.71 29.57
CA ASP A 617 -59.92 -35.79 28.89
C ASP A 617 -60.77 -36.60 29.87
N ASP A 618 -60.24 -36.95 31.06
CA ASP A 618 -61.02 -37.61 32.12
C ASP A 618 -62.18 -36.74 32.64
N MET A 619 -61.96 -35.42 32.75
CA MET A 619 -63.02 -34.47 33.10
C MET A 619 -64.12 -34.42 32.03
N ASP A 620 -63.77 -34.41 30.75
CA ASP A 620 -64.74 -34.42 29.64
C ASP A 620 -65.57 -35.71 29.61
N VAL A 621 -64.94 -36.87 29.85
CA VAL A 621 -65.65 -38.15 29.98
C VAL A 621 -66.65 -38.12 31.15
N LYS A 622 -66.23 -37.61 32.31
CA LYS A 622 -67.08 -37.49 33.50
C LYS A 622 -68.22 -36.49 33.30
N LEU A 623 -67.96 -35.38 32.61
CA LEU A 623 -68.99 -34.40 32.23
C LEU A 623 -70.01 -35.01 31.28
N GLY A 624 -69.57 -35.78 30.28
CA GLY A 624 -70.45 -36.51 29.38
C GLY A 624 -71.36 -37.51 30.12
N GLN A 625 -70.79 -38.26 31.08
CA GLN A 625 -71.57 -39.16 31.94
C GLN A 625 -72.58 -38.39 32.81
N ALA A 626 -72.18 -37.26 33.39
CA ALA A 626 -73.05 -36.42 34.19
C ALA A 626 -74.21 -35.82 33.37
N PHE A 627 -73.96 -35.41 32.12
CA PHE A 627 -75.00 -34.95 31.20
C PHE A 627 -75.99 -36.04 30.83
N ASN A 628 -75.51 -37.27 30.58
CA ASN A 628 -76.40 -38.41 30.33
C ASN A 628 -77.27 -38.73 31.54
N LEU A 629 -76.69 -38.74 32.74
CA LEU A 629 -77.43 -38.96 33.99
C LEU A 629 -78.46 -37.85 34.25
N TYR A 630 -78.10 -36.60 33.98
CA TYR A 630 -79.02 -35.47 34.08
C TYR A 630 -80.18 -35.61 33.09
N THR A 631 -79.90 -35.99 31.84
CA THR A 631 -80.92 -36.21 30.80
C THR A 631 -81.88 -37.33 31.19
N GLU A 632 -81.37 -38.45 31.69
CA GLU A 632 -82.19 -39.58 32.14
C GLU A 632 -83.06 -39.20 33.35
N ASN A 633 -82.53 -38.43 34.29
CA ASN A 633 -83.29 -37.95 35.45
C ASN A 633 -84.38 -36.93 35.05
N VAL A 634 -84.09 -36.05 34.08
CA VAL A 634 -85.09 -35.13 33.53
C VAL A 634 -86.18 -35.90 32.80
N GLU A 635 -85.83 -36.91 32.00
CA GLU A 635 -86.80 -37.76 31.30
C GLU A 635 -87.71 -38.50 32.29
N LYS A 636 -87.14 -39.09 33.35
CA LYS A 636 -87.92 -39.74 34.43
C LYS A 636 -88.82 -38.75 35.17
N ALA A 637 -88.33 -37.54 35.45
CA ALA A 637 -89.13 -36.50 36.11
C ALA A 637 -90.29 -36.03 35.22
N VAL A 638 -90.05 -35.86 33.91
CA VAL A 638 -91.08 -35.50 32.92
C VAL A 638 -92.12 -36.61 32.77
N GLN A 639 -91.71 -37.88 32.66
CA GLN A 639 -92.63 -39.02 32.67
C GLN A 639 -93.42 -39.11 33.97
N GLY A 640 -92.78 -38.86 35.12
CA GLY A 640 -93.45 -38.79 36.42
C GLY A 640 -94.51 -37.69 36.49
N MET A 641 -94.22 -36.51 35.94
CA MET A 641 -95.19 -35.42 35.83
C MET A 641 -96.37 -35.80 34.93
N PHE A 642 -96.14 -36.41 33.76
CA PHE A 642 -97.22 -36.90 32.89
C PHE A 642 -98.07 -37.98 33.58
N GLY A 643 -97.46 -38.88 34.33
CA GLY A 643 -98.16 -39.88 35.14
C GLY A 643 -99.02 -39.24 36.23
N HIS A 644 -98.50 -38.22 36.92
CA HIS A 644 -99.24 -37.52 37.96
C HIS A 644 -100.40 -36.70 37.39
N VAL A 645 -100.21 -36.02 36.25
CA VAL A 645 -101.28 -35.32 35.53
C VAL A 645 -102.38 -36.28 35.11
N ARG A 646 -102.03 -37.50 34.65
CA ARG A 646 -103.00 -38.52 34.27
C ARG A 646 -103.78 -39.07 35.47
N ASP A 647 -103.13 -39.35 36.60
CA ASP A 647 -103.81 -39.77 37.84
C ASP A 647 -104.72 -38.66 38.39
N LEU A 648 -104.29 -37.39 38.27
CA LEU A 648 -105.08 -36.22 38.67
C LEU A 648 -106.31 -36.07 37.77
N GLN A 649 -106.17 -36.32 36.47
CA GLN A 649 -107.26 -36.32 35.50
C GLN A 649 -108.25 -37.49 35.74
N ASP A 650 -107.75 -38.70 36.02
CA ASP A 650 -108.56 -39.87 36.34
C ASP A 650 -109.32 -39.71 37.68
N ARG A 651 -108.74 -39.00 38.66
CA ARG A 651 -109.41 -38.70 39.95
C ARG A 651 -110.40 -37.54 39.89
N LEU A 652 -110.14 -36.53 39.05
CA LEU A 652 -111.02 -35.36 38.91
C LEU A 652 -112.18 -35.59 37.95
N ASN A 653 -112.05 -36.45 36.94
CA ASN A 653 -113.14 -36.76 36.01
C ASN A 653 -114.42 -37.24 36.71
N PRO A 654 -114.38 -38.18 37.67
CA PRO A 654 -115.57 -38.59 38.43
C PRO A 654 -116.17 -37.44 39.24
N ALA A 655 -115.34 -36.55 39.79
CA ALA A 655 -115.81 -35.38 40.54
C ALA A 655 -116.47 -34.33 39.63
N LEU A 656 -115.95 -34.16 38.41
CA LEU A 656 -116.53 -33.31 37.37
C LEU A 656 -117.83 -33.89 36.82
N ASP A 657 -117.91 -35.20 36.61
CA ASP A 657 -119.15 -35.90 36.24
C ASP A 657 -120.20 -35.78 37.35
N THR A 658 -119.79 -35.90 38.62
CA THR A 658 -120.70 -35.70 39.76
C THR A 658 -121.17 -34.24 39.83
N MET A 659 -120.30 -33.25 39.58
CA MET A 659 -120.72 -31.84 39.49
C MET A 659 -121.67 -31.61 38.31
N ARG A 660 -121.43 -32.26 37.17
CA ARG A 660 -122.32 -32.19 36.01
C ARG A 660 -123.70 -32.80 36.30
N ASP A 661 -123.75 -33.96 36.95
CA ASP A 661 -125.00 -34.58 37.41
C ASP A 661 -125.74 -33.69 38.42
N ILE A 662 -125.02 -33.05 39.34
CA ILE A 662 -125.62 -32.10 40.30
C ILE A 662 -126.15 -30.85 39.59
N VAL A 663 -125.47 -30.34 38.56
CA VAL A 663 -125.94 -29.21 37.75
C VAL A 663 -127.15 -29.61 36.89
N GLU A 664 -127.16 -30.79 36.27
CA GLU A 664 -128.33 -31.32 35.54
C GLU A 664 -129.52 -31.58 36.48
N GLN A 665 -129.28 -32.07 37.70
CA GLN A 665 -130.32 -32.19 38.73
C GLN A 665 -130.81 -30.82 39.23
N ALA A 666 -129.94 -29.83 39.36
CA ALA A 666 -130.31 -28.48 39.76
C ALA A 666 -131.10 -27.74 38.65
N GLU A 667 -130.84 -28.01 37.37
CA GLU A 667 -131.67 -27.52 36.25
C GLU A 667 -133.07 -28.17 36.24
N GLN A 668 -133.22 -29.41 36.71
CA GLN A 668 -134.53 -30.08 36.85
C GLN A 668 -135.39 -29.55 38.02
N PHE A 669 -134.83 -28.71 38.91
CA PHE A 669 -135.55 -28.10 40.06
C PHE A 669 -135.74 -26.58 39.93
N ALA A 670 -135.70 -26.03 38.71
CA ALA A 670 -136.18 -24.67 38.46
C ALA A 670 -137.73 -24.64 38.38
N PRO A 671 -138.45 -23.99 39.31
CA PRO A 671 -139.91 -23.99 39.32
C PRO A 671 -140.51 -23.19 38.15
N GLN A 672 -141.11 -23.90 37.19
CA GLN A 672 -142.01 -23.28 36.20
C GLN A 672 -143.34 -22.91 36.86
N SER A 673 -143.44 -21.66 37.32
CA SER A 673 -144.71 -21.04 37.67
C SER A 673 -145.51 -20.70 36.40
N ARG A 674 -146.66 -21.38 36.23
CA ARG A 674 -147.97 -20.86 35.76
C ARG A 674 -148.03 -20.04 34.45
N ARG A 675 -148.69 -20.59 33.41
CA ARG A 675 -150.07 -20.23 33.01
C ARG A 675 -150.54 -20.96 31.73
N ALA A 676 -151.85 -21.27 31.76
CA ALA A 676 -152.77 -21.77 30.72
C ALA A 676 -152.74 -23.27 30.43
#